data_AF-A0A6G2KFW4-F1
#
_entry.id   AF-A0A6G2KFW4-F1
#
_cell.length_a   1.000
_cell.length_b   1.000
_cell.length_c   1.000
_cell.angle_alpha   90.00
_cell.angle_beta   90.00
_cell.angle_gamma   90.00
#
_symmetry.space_group_name_H-M   'P 1'
#
loop_
_entity.id
_entity.type
_entity.pdbx_description
1 polymer ?
#
loop_
_entity_poly.entity_id
_entity_poly.type
_entity_poly.pdbx_seq_one_letter_code
_entity_poly.pdbx_strand_id
1 'polypeptide(L)'
;MSEIIKSENVPPSMLVSATYDGKAKTAVLKFYEPESKNIILWNDTTGHRPYCYTDLTPHEVNIKLGDRPDIVDVSPVALYDLAKDKRITMTKITTTDPLSIGGTNSDKSIRNIINTWESDIKYYENYLYDHGLIVGRYYSIKDSKIQGHDKNISKEIKMALKSLLWDNITSDEMVDTKQFQEFINEWANLLNQPIPPIRRVAVDIEIDAEEGRIPDPRLAEKRVTAVGFDGTEGFSQVFVLETGVSRGSNELGPNVKIKFYDDEKKMIQDTFDIIQNFPFLLTYNGDEFDLPYLYYRAKLLGIADDDNPLFMMKNAATLKEGIHLDLYRTMSNRSFQIYAFSGKYSTFGLDAVASAILGEKKIDYGKKLSELTLYETANYCWNDARITLRLTTFNNNLLMNLLIIISRIGRMPVDDIARFGVSQWIRSLLYFEHRKIKALIPQQGQLQERSKDIAADAVIKDKKYRGGLVIEPTEGVHFAVVVMDFASLYPSIIKVKNLSYETVRCAHPECRKNTIPKTKHWVCEKKNGLTSLIIGSLRDLRVNYYKALSKSPDASEQERQQYTVITQALKVILNASYGVMGAQIFPLYFLPAAEATTAVGRYTIQETAKICDDAGIKVLYGDSVVGSTPVTILMNNTIKIIPIEELFKIITNNIQIWTDDGFQHIKHVYRHRVQKKIYSILTDTGFVQCTEDHSLIINKKETKPAELGCGDMVNQLPIHKILHNTEIPEEAAYWC
;
A
#
# COMPACT_ATOMS: atom_id res chain seq x y z
N MET A 1 -34.15 8.72 -1.47
CA MET A 1 -33.52 9.18 -0.23
C MET A 1 -32.80 7.99 0.36
N SER A 2 -31.48 7.98 0.35
CA SER A 2 -30.70 7.02 1.14
C SER A 2 -30.60 7.57 2.55
N GLU A 3 -31.42 7.06 3.46
CA GLU A 3 -31.30 7.41 4.87
C GLU A 3 -30.06 6.74 5.45
N ILE A 4 -29.11 7.53 5.93
CA ILE A 4 -28.03 7.05 6.79
C ILE A 4 -28.62 6.89 8.18
N ILE A 5 -28.61 5.66 8.69
CA ILE A 5 -29.33 5.30 9.91
C ILE A 5 -28.32 5.18 11.05
N LYS A 6 -28.45 6.03 12.07
CA LYS A 6 -27.88 5.76 13.39
C LYS A 6 -28.80 4.76 14.08
N SER A 7 -28.32 3.55 14.32
CA SER A 7 -29.15 2.48 14.86
C SER A 7 -28.45 1.75 15.99
N GLU A 8 -29.20 1.43 17.04
CA GLU A 8 -28.73 0.54 18.12
C GLU A 8 -28.59 -0.91 17.63
N ASN A 9 -29.34 -1.28 16.59
CA ASN A 9 -29.33 -2.60 15.98
C ASN A 9 -28.86 -2.52 14.52
N VAL A 10 -27.96 -3.41 14.14
CA VAL A 10 -27.42 -3.47 12.77
C VAL A 10 -27.79 -4.82 12.17
N PRO A 11 -28.57 -4.86 11.08
CA PRO A 11 -28.81 -6.12 10.35
C PRO A 11 -27.50 -6.65 9.76
N PRO A 12 -27.47 -7.87 9.19
CA PRO A 12 -26.26 -8.46 8.61
C PRO A 12 -25.56 -7.53 7.60
N SER A 13 -24.51 -6.86 8.05
CA SER A 13 -23.85 -5.77 7.32
C SER A 13 -22.34 -5.92 7.33
N MET A 14 -21.67 -5.48 6.28
CA MET A 14 -20.22 -5.55 6.16
C MET A 14 -19.57 -4.36 6.86
N LEU A 15 -18.70 -4.59 7.85
CA LEU A 15 -17.92 -3.51 8.45
C LEU A 15 -16.96 -2.95 7.40
N VAL A 16 -17.03 -1.66 7.07
CA VAL A 16 -16.17 -1.05 6.02
C VAL A 16 -15.17 -0.04 6.55
N SER A 17 -15.48 0.61 7.67
CA SER A 17 -14.60 1.62 8.28
C SER A 17 -14.90 1.79 9.77
N ALA A 18 -14.00 2.47 10.47
CA ALA A 18 -14.15 2.85 11.87
C ALA A 18 -13.48 4.21 12.12
N THR A 19 -14.11 5.04 12.95
CA THR A 19 -13.61 6.38 13.30
C THR A 19 -13.78 6.65 14.79
N TYR A 20 -13.43 7.86 15.24
CA TYR A 20 -13.64 8.33 16.61
C TYR A 20 -14.51 9.58 16.60
N ASP A 21 -15.57 9.59 17.41
CA ASP A 21 -16.37 10.79 17.67
C ASP A 21 -15.83 11.49 18.92
N GLY A 22 -15.23 12.67 18.75
CA GLY A 22 -14.68 13.44 19.86
C GLY A 22 -15.72 14.08 20.79
N LYS A 23 -16.97 14.27 20.33
CA LYS A 23 -18.07 14.78 21.16
C LYS A 23 -18.63 13.66 22.03
N ALA A 24 -18.92 12.51 21.42
CA ALA A 24 -19.42 11.33 22.14
C ALA A 24 -18.32 10.60 22.93
N LYS A 25 -17.05 10.83 22.57
CA LYS A 25 -15.85 10.15 23.09
C LYS A 25 -15.86 8.64 22.89
N THR A 26 -16.46 8.17 21.80
CA THR A 26 -16.63 6.74 21.48
C THR A 26 -16.08 6.41 20.10
N ALA A 27 -15.78 5.12 19.87
CA ALA A 27 -15.53 4.62 18.53
C ALA A 27 -16.84 4.60 17.74
N VAL A 28 -16.76 4.86 16.43
CA VAL A 28 -17.89 4.79 15.52
C VAL A 28 -17.57 3.77 14.44
N LEU A 29 -18.37 2.71 14.35
CA LEU A 29 -18.26 1.69 13.31
C LEU A 29 -19.17 2.05 12.14
N LYS A 30 -18.67 1.90 10.92
CA LYS A 30 -19.41 2.15 9.67
C LYS A 30 -19.69 0.83 8.98
N PHE A 31 -20.95 0.43 8.93
CA PHE A 31 -21.40 -0.82 8.32
C PHE A 31 -22.10 -0.57 6.99
N TYR A 32 -21.67 -1.23 5.92
CA TYR A 32 -22.38 -1.24 4.65
C TYR A 32 -23.43 -2.34 4.65
N GLU A 33 -24.71 -1.95 4.60
CA GLU A 33 -25.84 -2.87 4.58
C GLU A 33 -26.18 -3.24 3.10
N PRO A 34 -26.06 -4.51 2.70
CA PRO A 34 -26.14 -4.90 1.28
C PRO A 34 -27.49 -4.68 0.59
N GLU A 35 -28.61 -4.74 1.29
CA GLU A 35 -29.95 -4.67 0.69
C GLU A 35 -30.35 -3.22 0.36
N SER A 36 -30.24 -2.33 1.36
CA SER A 36 -30.47 -0.88 1.24
C SER A 36 -29.32 -0.15 0.55
N LYS A 37 -28.14 -0.76 0.50
CA LYS A 37 -26.90 -0.19 -0.07
C LYS A 37 -26.49 1.14 0.58
N ASN A 38 -26.68 1.25 1.90
CA ASN A 38 -26.35 2.43 2.69
C ASN A 38 -25.36 2.12 3.82
N ILE A 39 -24.79 3.18 4.40
CA ILE A 39 -23.99 3.07 5.62
C ILE A 39 -24.90 3.17 6.84
N ILE A 40 -24.72 2.26 7.79
CA ILE A 40 -25.27 2.32 9.13
C ILE A 40 -24.13 2.69 10.08
N LEU A 41 -24.33 3.74 10.85
CA LEU A 41 -23.37 4.19 11.87
C LEU A 41 -23.76 3.60 13.21
N TRP A 42 -22.81 2.94 13.86
CA TRP A 42 -22.97 2.43 15.21
C TRP A 42 -21.92 3.02 16.13
N ASN A 43 -22.36 3.69 17.19
CA ASN A 43 -21.50 4.25 18.22
C ASN A 43 -21.24 3.19 19.29
N ASP A 44 -20.00 3.10 19.74
CA ASP A 44 -19.63 2.17 20.80
C ASP A 44 -20.41 2.41 22.09
N THR A 45 -21.01 1.34 22.62
CA THR A 45 -21.74 1.31 23.89
C THR A 45 -21.04 0.44 24.95
N THR A 46 -19.87 -0.13 24.65
CA THR A 46 -19.14 -1.03 25.56
C THR A 46 -18.40 -0.29 26.68
N GLY A 47 -18.24 1.04 26.56
CA GLY A 47 -17.46 1.84 27.49
C GLY A 47 -15.96 1.67 27.31
N HIS A 48 -15.52 1.17 26.14
CA HIS A 48 -14.11 1.08 25.80
C HIS A 48 -13.47 2.48 25.85
N ARG A 49 -12.23 2.56 26.33
CA ARG A 49 -11.49 3.81 26.48
C ARG A 49 -10.07 3.72 25.94
N PRO A 50 -9.46 4.84 25.52
CA PRO A 50 -8.06 4.87 25.09
C PRO A 50 -7.14 4.46 26.23
N TYR A 51 -6.02 3.80 25.90
CA TYR A 51 -5.01 3.43 26.88
C TYR A 51 -3.62 3.31 26.26
N CYS A 52 -2.62 3.24 27.12
CA CYS A 52 -1.27 2.77 26.80
C CYS A 52 -0.72 1.91 27.95
N TYR A 53 0.44 1.29 27.73
CA TYR A 53 1.13 0.52 28.77
C TYR A 53 2.42 1.20 29.21
N THR A 54 2.86 0.94 30.44
CA THR A 54 4.19 1.34 30.95
C THR A 54 4.75 0.23 31.83
N ASP A 55 6.08 0.19 31.95
CA ASP A 55 6.81 -0.75 32.82
C ASP A 55 6.91 -0.25 34.27
N LEU A 56 6.48 0.98 34.53
CA LEU A 56 6.33 1.54 35.88
C LEU A 56 5.21 0.84 36.64
N THR A 57 5.35 0.73 37.96
CA THR A 57 4.26 0.30 38.85
C THR A 57 3.16 1.37 38.94
N PRO A 58 1.91 1.02 39.32
CA PRO A 58 0.85 2.00 39.50
C PRO A 58 1.21 3.14 40.47
N HIS A 59 1.99 2.85 41.51
CA HIS A 59 2.48 3.86 42.45
C HIS A 59 3.44 4.86 41.80
N GLU A 60 4.41 4.37 41.01
CA GLU A 60 5.35 5.23 40.27
C GLU A 60 4.64 6.07 39.19
N VAL A 61 3.61 5.52 38.55
CA VAL A 61 2.78 6.27 37.59
C VAL A 61 2.11 7.45 38.29
N ASN A 62 1.48 7.24 39.45
CA ASN A 62 0.82 8.30 40.21
C ASN A 62 1.82 9.37 40.68
N ILE A 63 3.05 8.99 41.05
CA ILE A 63 4.10 9.95 41.41
C ILE A 63 4.53 10.79 40.19
N LYS A 64 4.78 10.15 39.05
CA LYS A 64 5.34 10.83 37.86
C LYS A 64 4.31 11.65 37.09
N LEU A 65 3.06 11.20 37.04
CA LEU A 65 2.00 11.89 36.31
C LEU A 65 1.20 12.85 37.19
N GLY A 66 1.29 12.72 38.51
CA GLY A 66 0.51 13.50 39.46
C GLY A 66 -0.99 13.21 39.38
N ASP A 67 -1.79 14.10 39.97
CA ASP A 67 -3.25 14.02 39.89
C ASP A 67 -3.72 14.61 38.56
N ARG A 68 -4.18 13.74 37.66
CA ARG A 68 -4.57 14.08 36.29
C ARG A 68 -6.04 13.72 36.07
N PRO A 69 -6.94 14.69 35.80
CA PRO A 69 -8.37 14.41 35.65
C PRO A 69 -8.71 13.62 34.39
N ASP A 70 -7.77 13.53 33.44
CA ASP A 70 -7.93 12.78 32.20
C ASP A 70 -7.49 11.31 32.30
N ILE A 71 -6.90 10.89 33.42
CA ILE A 71 -6.61 9.49 33.74
C ILE A 71 -7.83 8.89 34.47
N VAL A 72 -8.29 7.75 33.98
CA VAL A 72 -9.50 7.06 34.46
C VAL A 72 -9.14 5.87 35.35
N ASP A 73 -8.13 5.10 34.94
CA ASP A 73 -7.69 3.91 35.66
C ASP A 73 -6.20 3.68 35.42
N VAL A 74 -5.52 3.19 36.46
CA VAL A 74 -4.11 2.79 36.44
C VAL A 74 -4.00 1.44 37.13
N SER A 75 -3.88 0.37 36.35
CA SER A 75 -3.98 -1.00 36.86
C SER A 75 -2.91 -1.93 36.29
N PRO A 76 -2.39 -2.89 37.08
CA PRO A 76 -1.45 -3.88 36.57
C PRO A 76 -2.16 -4.89 35.64
N VAL A 77 -1.49 -5.28 34.56
CA VAL A 77 -1.98 -6.23 33.56
C VAL A 77 -0.88 -7.24 33.19
N ALA A 78 -1.26 -8.51 33.10
CA ALA A 78 -0.37 -9.56 32.63
C ALA A 78 -0.43 -9.67 31.10
N LEU A 79 0.72 -9.51 30.44
CA LEU A 79 0.91 -9.60 28.98
C LEU A 79 1.97 -10.65 28.65
N TYR A 80 2.06 -11.04 27.38
CA TYR A 80 3.12 -11.91 26.88
C TYR A 80 4.19 -11.09 26.15
N ASP A 81 5.45 -11.20 26.55
CA ASP A 81 6.59 -10.67 25.80
C ASP A 81 7.06 -11.74 24.81
N LEU A 82 6.70 -11.57 23.54
CA LEU A 82 7.05 -12.54 22.49
C LEU A 82 8.56 -12.68 22.29
N ALA A 83 9.31 -11.59 22.41
CA ALA A 83 10.76 -11.56 22.20
C ALA A 83 11.53 -12.28 23.31
N LYS A 84 11.05 -12.16 24.56
CA LYS A 84 11.63 -12.86 25.72
C LYS A 84 10.99 -14.22 26.00
N ASP A 85 9.90 -14.53 25.31
CA ASP A 85 9.11 -15.76 25.47
C ASP A 85 8.64 -15.98 26.92
N LYS A 86 8.10 -14.93 27.56
CA LYS A 86 7.65 -14.99 28.96
C LYS A 86 6.47 -14.08 29.23
N ARG A 87 5.70 -14.40 30.27
CA ARG A 87 4.71 -13.49 30.84
C ARG A 87 5.41 -12.34 31.57
N ILE A 88 4.90 -11.14 31.39
CA ILE A 88 5.35 -9.91 32.04
C ILE A 88 4.16 -9.18 32.62
N THR A 89 4.40 -8.39 33.66
CA THR A 89 3.40 -7.47 34.23
C THR A 89 3.74 -6.06 33.77
N MET A 90 2.78 -5.39 33.15
CA MET A 90 2.84 -3.98 32.76
C MET A 90 1.76 -3.22 33.53
N THR A 91 1.85 -1.90 33.61
CA THR A 91 0.75 -1.05 34.08
C THR A 91 -0.02 -0.51 32.88
N LYS A 92 -1.34 -0.71 32.84
CA LYS A 92 -2.24 -0.13 31.87
C LYS A 92 -2.74 1.22 32.40
N ILE A 93 -2.56 2.27 31.61
CA ILE A 93 -3.06 3.61 31.90
C ILE A 93 -4.21 3.89 30.95
N THR A 94 -5.43 3.97 31.48
CA THR A 94 -6.66 4.24 30.72
C THR A 94 -7.03 5.71 30.85
N THR A 95 -7.34 6.40 29.75
CA THR A 95 -7.64 7.84 29.74
C THR A 95 -9.06 8.15 29.25
N THR A 96 -9.48 9.42 29.37
CA THR A 96 -10.79 9.87 28.90
C THR A 96 -10.86 10.13 27.40
N ASP A 97 -9.73 10.48 26.76
CA ASP A 97 -9.65 10.71 25.33
C ASP A 97 -8.25 10.32 24.76
N PRO A 98 -8.14 10.12 23.44
CA PRO A 98 -6.89 9.69 22.82
C PRO A 98 -5.75 10.71 22.90
N LEU A 99 -6.04 12.01 22.97
CA LEU A 99 -5.01 13.06 22.99
C LEU A 99 -4.22 13.06 24.31
N SER A 100 -4.85 12.60 25.40
CA SER A 100 -4.20 12.31 26.68
C SER A 100 -3.11 11.25 26.56
N ILE A 101 -3.25 10.26 25.68
CA ILE A 101 -2.20 9.26 25.44
C ILE A 101 -1.10 9.85 24.57
N GLY A 102 -1.50 10.39 23.41
CA GLY A 102 -0.59 10.84 22.35
C GLY A 102 -1.29 11.71 21.32
N GLY A 103 -0.50 12.46 20.54
CA GLY A 103 -1.03 13.29 19.44
C GLY A 103 -0.78 14.79 19.63
N THR A 104 -0.28 15.20 20.79
CA THR A 104 0.25 16.55 21.02
C THR A 104 1.75 16.50 21.32
N ASN A 105 2.44 17.62 21.11
CA ASN A 105 3.85 17.79 21.46
C ASN A 105 4.05 18.35 22.88
N SER A 106 2.99 18.41 23.69
CA SER A 106 3.04 18.95 25.05
C SER A 106 2.90 17.84 26.10
N ASP A 107 3.12 18.21 27.36
CA ASP A 107 2.97 17.32 28.52
C ASP A 107 1.50 16.91 28.77
N LYS A 108 0.56 17.43 27.97
CA LYS A 108 -0.80 16.88 27.90
C LYS A 108 -0.80 15.43 27.42
N SER A 109 0.14 15.01 26.59
CA SER A 109 0.24 13.61 26.16
C SER A 109 1.18 12.81 27.07
N ILE A 110 0.67 11.75 27.71
CA ILE A 110 1.41 10.91 28.66
C ILE A 110 2.70 10.35 28.07
N ARG A 111 2.69 9.98 26.78
CA ARG A 111 3.87 9.45 26.08
C ARG A 111 5.08 10.41 26.03
N ASN A 112 4.86 11.70 26.27
CA ASN A 112 5.92 12.71 26.28
C ASN A 112 6.57 12.84 27.69
N ILE A 113 5.95 12.30 28.74
CA ILE A 113 6.41 12.42 30.12
C ILE A 113 7.11 11.14 30.59
N ILE A 114 6.51 9.98 30.28
CA ILE A 114 7.01 8.67 30.71
C ILE A 114 7.17 7.74 29.51
N ASN A 115 8.00 6.71 29.67
CA ASN A 115 8.13 5.67 28.67
C ASN A 115 6.83 4.85 28.58
N THR A 116 6.30 4.70 27.36
CA THR A 116 5.02 4.05 27.11
C THR A 116 5.07 3.12 25.90
N TRP A 117 4.31 2.03 25.96
CA TRP A 117 4.09 1.10 24.86
C TRP A 117 2.68 1.29 24.32
N GLU A 118 2.53 1.00 23.02
CA GLU A 118 1.24 1.04 22.31
C GLU A 118 0.54 2.42 22.37
N SER A 119 1.29 3.49 22.62
CA SER A 119 0.82 4.88 22.70
C SER A 119 0.81 5.61 21.35
N ASP A 120 1.11 4.91 20.27
CA ASP A 120 1.12 5.36 18.87
C ASP A 120 0.05 4.67 18.00
N ILE A 121 -0.80 3.83 18.60
CA ILE A 121 -1.93 3.20 17.92
C ILE A 121 -3.11 4.16 17.89
N LYS A 122 -3.72 4.36 16.71
CA LYS A 122 -4.93 5.19 16.62
C LYS A 122 -6.06 4.56 17.43
N TYR A 123 -6.90 5.39 18.05
CA TYR A 123 -7.92 4.87 18.96
C TYR A 123 -8.90 3.86 18.33
N TYR A 124 -9.40 4.15 17.12
CA TYR A 124 -10.30 3.24 16.43
C TYR A 124 -9.60 1.95 16.00
N GLU A 125 -8.31 1.98 15.65
CA GLU A 125 -7.50 0.77 15.40
C GLU A 125 -7.43 -0.07 16.68
N ASN A 126 -7.07 0.56 17.81
CA ASN A 126 -7.02 -0.11 19.10
C ASN A 126 -8.37 -0.74 19.49
N TYR A 127 -9.48 -0.03 19.26
CA TYR A 127 -10.83 -0.53 19.48
C TYR A 127 -11.12 -1.79 18.63
N LEU A 128 -10.79 -1.76 17.34
CA LEU A 128 -10.96 -2.90 16.44
C LEU A 128 -10.13 -4.10 16.92
N TYR A 129 -8.89 -3.86 17.36
CA TYR A 129 -7.98 -4.91 17.83
C TYR A 129 -8.49 -5.57 19.11
N ASP A 130 -8.92 -4.78 20.09
CA ASP A 130 -9.42 -5.27 21.38
C ASP A 130 -10.69 -6.11 21.24
N HIS A 131 -11.56 -5.76 20.29
CA HIS A 131 -12.80 -6.49 20.02
C HIS A 131 -12.66 -7.58 18.95
N GLY A 132 -11.46 -7.77 18.38
CA GLY A 132 -11.24 -8.74 17.30
C GLY A 132 -12.09 -8.47 16.04
N LEU A 133 -12.39 -7.19 15.77
CA LEU A 133 -13.21 -6.78 14.64
C LEU A 133 -12.38 -6.68 13.37
N ILE A 134 -12.89 -7.26 12.28
CA ILE A 134 -12.20 -7.38 10.99
C ILE A 134 -13.00 -6.58 9.96
N VAL A 135 -12.37 -5.55 9.40
CA VAL A 135 -12.95 -4.79 8.29
C VAL A 135 -13.10 -5.68 7.06
N GLY A 136 -14.23 -5.54 6.36
CA GLY A 136 -14.65 -6.37 5.23
C GLY A 136 -15.35 -7.67 5.63
N ARG A 137 -15.52 -7.95 6.93
CA ARG A 137 -16.32 -9.07 7.45
C ARG A 137 -17.76 -8.62 7.77
N TYR A 138 -18.68 -9.56 7.72
CA TYR A 138 -20.09 -9.33 8.07
C TYR A 138 -20.34 -9.48 9.57
N TYR A 139 -21.15 -8.57 10.09
CA TYR A 139 -21.60 -8.57 11.47
C TYR A 139 -23.09 -8.23 11.55
N SER A 140 -23.71 -8.62 12.65
CA SER A 140 -25.00 -8.07 13.09
C SER A 140 -24.87 -7.55 14.51
N ILE A 141 -25.59 -6.48 14.83
CA ILE A 141 -25.67 -5.94 16.19
C ILE A 141 -27.10 -6.10 16.68
N LYS A 142 -27.25 -6.81 17.80
CA LYS A 142 -28.52 -6.94 18.52
C LYS A 142 -28.27 -6.69 20.00
N ASP A 143 -29.09 -5.83 20.61
CA ASP A 143 -28.98 -5.48 22.03
C ASP A 143 -27.56 -5.01 22.41
N SER A 144 -26.98 -4.13 21.58
CA SER A 144 -25.60 -3.63 21.73
C SER A 144 -24.48 -4.69 21.65
N LYS A 145 -24.78 -5.94 21.26
CA LYS A 145 -23.78 -7.00 21.09
C LYS A 145 -23.46 -7.22 19.62
N ILE A 146 -22.19 -6.99 19.27
CA ILE A 146 -21.65 -7.28 17.94
C ILE A 146 -21.44 -8.79 17.80
N GLN A 147 -22.04 -9.39 16.77
CA GLN A 147 -21.92 -10.82 16.46
C GLN A 147 -21.44 -11.00 15.02
N GLY A 148 -20.45 -11.87 14.81
CA GLY A 148 -20.00 -12.22 13.47
C GLY A 148 -21.10 -12.94 12.69
N HIS A 149 -21.28 -12.56 11.43
CA HIS A 149 -22.28 -13.16 10.54
C HIS A 149 -21.59 -13.64 9.26
N ASP A 150 -20.75 -14.66 9.39
CA ASP A 150 -20.07 -15.24 8.24
C ASP A 150 -21.03 -16.09 7.41
N LYS A 151 -20.94 -15.95 6.09
CA LYS A 151 -21.58 -16.93 5.20
C LYS A 151 -20.77 -18.21 5.23
N ASN A 152 -21.48 -19.34 5.32
CA ASN A 152 -20.87 -20.65 5.24
C ASN A 152 -20.22 -20.82 3.86
N ILE A 153 -18.95 -21.21 3.87
CA ILE A 153 -18.29 -21.69 2.67
C ILE A 153 -18.91 -23.03 2.24
N SER A 154 -19.09 -23.22 0.94
CA SER A 154 -19.64 -24.45 0.35
C SER A 154 -18.80 -25.68 0.71
N LYS A 155 -19.42 -26.87 0.67
CA LYS A 155 -18.74 -28.13 1.00
C LYS A 155 -17.62 -28.43 0.00
N GLU A 156 -17.85 -28.08 -1.26
CA GLU A 156 -16.95 -28.24 -2.39
C GLU A 156 -15.66 -27.45 -2.14
N ILE A 157 -15.80 -26.20 -1.70
CA ILE A 157 -14.66 -25.36 -1.35
C ILE A 157 -13.89 -25.94 -0.15
N LYS A 158 -14.59 -26.42 0.89
CA LYS A 158 -13.92 -27.07 2.04
C LYS A 158 -13.16 -28.33 1.64
N MET A 159 -13.69 -29.12 0.70
CA MET A 159 -13.01 -30.28 0.15
C MET A 159 -11.79 -29.88 -0.68
N ALA A 160 -11.88 -28.84 -1.50
CA ALA A 160 -10.76 -28.30 -2.25
C ALA A 160 -9.65 -27.74 -1.34
N LEU A 161 -10.02 -27.06 -0.24
CA LEU A 161 -9.06 -26.65 0.80
C LEU A 161 -8.31 -27.86 1.38
N LYS A 162 -9.03 -28.93 1.69
CA LYS A 162 -8.41 -30.16 2.20
C LYS A 162 -7.43 -30.78 1.18
N SER A 163 -7.90 -31.03 -0.05
CA SER A 163 -7.10 -31.75 -1.05
C SER A 163 -5.94 -30.94 -1.62
N LEU A 164 -6.12 -29.64 -1.83
CA LEU A 164 -5.10 -28.79 -2.46
C LEU A 164 -4.06 -28.26 -1.46
N LEU A 165 -4.43 -28.13 -0.19
CA LEU A 165 -3.54 -27.63 0.86
C LEU A 165 -3.20 -28.68 1.90
N TRP A 166 -4.17 -29.19 2.65
CA TRP A 166 -3.88 -29.97 3.85
C TRP A 166 -3.19 -31.30 3.57
N ASP A 167 -3.59 -31.99 2.51
CA ASP A 167 -2.97 -33.27 2.12
C ASP A 167 -1.51 -33.09 1.66
N ASN A 168 -1.09 -31.85 1.37
CA ASN A 168 0.27 -31.50 0.93
C ASN A 168 1.12 -30.80 2.02
N ILE A 169 0.54 -30.38 3.15
CA ILE A 169 1.31 -29.78 4.27
C ILE A 169 1.92 -30.90 5.10
N THR A 170 3.23 -31.09 5.00
CA THR A 170 3.97 -32.08 5.80
C THR A 170 4.28 -31.56 7.20
N SER A 171 4.42 -32.47 8.18
CA SER A 171 4.72 -32.14 9.58
C SER A 171 6.01 -31.33 9.82
N ASP A 172 6.91 -31.34 8.84
CA ASP A 172 8.26 -30.77 8.98
C ASP A 172 8.36 -29.31 8.51
N GLU A 173 7.26 -28.72 7.99
CA GLU A 173 7.29 -27.35 7.45
C GLU A 173 7.16 -26.25 8.51
N MET A 174 6.58 -26.56 9.68
CA MET A 174 6.31 -25.62 10.78
C MET A 174 6.50 -26.29 12.13
N VAL A 175 6.94 -25.52 13.13
CA VAL A 175 7.16 -26.03 14.50
C VAL A 175 5.85 -26.52 15.14
N ASP A 176 4.78 -25.74 14.98
CA ASP A 176 3.42 -26.17 15.35
C ASP A 176 2.53 -26.16 14.09
N THR A 177 2.41 -27.33 13.47
CA THR A 177 1.61 -27.51 12.25
C THR A 177 0.12 -27.29 12.50
N LYS A 178 -0.40 -27.60 13.69
CA LYS A 178 -1.83 -27.44 14.00
C LYS A 178 -2.19 -25.96 14.08
N GLN A 179 -1.38 -25.15 14.75
CA GLN A 179 -1.55 -23.70 14.78
C GLN A 179 -1.53 -23.11 13.36
N PHE A 180 -0.63 -23.59 12.50
CA PHE A 180 -0.57 -23.13 11.11
C PHE A 180 -1.83 -23.47 10.31
N GLN A 181 -2.38 -24.69 10.47
CA GLN A 181 -3.66 -25.09 9.86
C GLN A 181 -4.83 -24.23 10.34
N GLU A 182 -4.88 -23.88 11.62
CA GLU A 182 -5.88 -22.97 12.18
C GLU A 182 -5.82 -21.59 11.51
N PHE A 183 -4.62 -21.02 11.33
CA PHE A 183 -4.42 -19.76 10.60
C PHE A 183 -4.91 -19.85 9.15
N ILE A 184 -4.56 -20.91 8.41
CA ILE A 184 -5.04 -21.11 7.04
C ILE A 184 -6.56 -21.15 6.99
N ASN A 185 -7.21 -21.83 7.94
CA ASN A 185 -8.67 -21.95 8.00
C ASN A 185 -9.34 -20.60 8.28
N GLU A 186 -8.83 -19.83 9.24
CA GLU A 186 -9.33 -18.48 9.51
C GLU A 186 -9.22 -17.59 8.28
N TRP A 187 -8.09 -17.61 7.58
CA TRP A 187 -7.89 -16.85 6.36
C TRP A 187 -8.81 -17.29 5.23
N ALA A 188 -8.93 -18.60 4.98
CA ALA A 188 -9.83 -19.12 3.96
C ALA A 188 -11.29 -18.76 4.26
N ASN A 189 -11.72 -18.89 5.51
CA ASN A 189 -13.06 -18.48 5.95
C ASN A 189 -13.34 -17.02 5.66
N LEU A 190 -12.37 -16.15 5.95
CA LEU A 190 -12.50 -14.71 5.76
C LEU A 190 -12.43 -14.28 4.29
N LEU A 191 -11.44 -14.78 3.53
CA LEU A 191 -11.20 -14.34 2.16
C LEU A 191 -12.30 -14.79 1.19
N ASN A 192 -12.96 -15.91 1.48
CA ASN A 192 -14.10 -16.38 0.70
C ASN A 192 -15.43 -15.67 1.04
N GLN A 193 -15.48 -14.79 2.04
CA GLN A 193 -16.69 -14.01 2.29
C GLN A 193 -17.04 -13.16 1.05
N PRO A 194 -18.32 -13.08 0.66
CA PRO A 194 -18.70 -12.32 -0.53
C PRO A 194 -18.43 -10.83 -0.34
N ILE A 195 -18.32 -10.11 -1.45
CA ILE A 195 -18.27 -8.64 -1.46
C ILE A 195 -19.54 -8.17 -2.17
N PRO A 196 -20.42 -7.43 -1.51
CA PRO A 196 -21.65 -6.96 -2.14
C PRO A 196 -21.31 -5.85 -3.16
N PRO A 197 -22.14 -5.62 -4.18
CA PRO A 197 -22.00 -4.42 -5.01
C PRO A 197 -22.05 -3.16 -4.14
N ILE A 198 -21.02 -2.32 -4.21
CA ILE A 198 -20.90 -1.09 -3.42
C ILE A 198 -21.43 0.09 -4.23
N ARG A 199 -22.55 0.67 -3.80
CA ARG A 199 -23.12 1.89 -4.39
C ARG A 199 -22.17 3.07 -4.14
N ARG A 200 -21.85 3.86 -5.16
CA ARG A 200 -20.86 4.95 -5.06
C ARG A 200 -21.01 5.99 -6.16
N VAL A 201 -20.51 7.19 -5.90
CA VAL A 201 -20.47 8.31 -6.85
C VAL A 201 -19.06 8.89 -6.89
N ALA A 202 -18.59 9.22 -8.08
CA ALA A 202 -17.39 10.03 -8.28
C ALA A 202 -17.79 11.48 -8.46
N VAL A 203 -16.98 12.39 -7.90
CA VAL A 203 -17.13 13.84 -8.05
C VAL A 203 -15.83 14.45 -8.54
N ASP A 204 -15.96 15.49 -9.35
CA ASP A 204 -14.90 16.36 -9.84
C ASP A 204 -15.42 17.81 -9.86
N ILE A 205 -14.55 18.79 -9.63
CA ILE A 205 -14.91 20.22 -9.66
C ILE A 205 -14.05 21.02 -10.63
N GLU A 206 -14.66 22.04 -11.22
CA GLU A 206 -13.95 23.11 -11.92
C GLU A 206 -14.19 24.45 -11.23
N ILE A 207 -13.19 25.33 -11.29
CA ILE A 207 -13.22 26.65 -10.66
C ILE A 207 -12.80 27.74 -11.66
N ASP A 208 -13.14 29.00 -11.39
CA ASP A 208 -12.70 30.11 -12.25
C ASP A 208 -11.16 30.06 -12.39
N ALA A 209 -10.68 29.91 -13.63
CA ALA A 209 -9.27 29.75 -13.92
C ALA A 209 -8.48 31.04 -13.61
N GLU A 210 -7.26 30.88 -13.09
CA GLU A 210 -6.27 31.95 -12.95
C GLU A 210 -4.98 31.51 -13.66
N GLU A 211 -4.54 32.26 -14.67
CA GLU A 211 -3.39 31.86 -15.48
C GLU A 211 -2.11 31.75 -14.64
N GLY A 212 -1.42 30.61 -14.76
CA GLY A 212 -0.12 30.39 -14.13
C GLY A 212 -0.14 30.11 -12.62
N ARG A 213 -1.31 29.97 -11.99
CA ARG A 213 -1.43 29.70 -10.55
C ARG A 213 -2.46 28.61 -10.26
N ILE A 214 -2.05 27.61 -9.48
CA ILE A 214 -2.99 26.64 -8.90
C ILE A 214 -3.64 27.31 -7.67
N PRO A 215 -4.98 27.41 -7.61
CA PRO A 215 -5.64 28.03 -6.46
C PRO A 215 -5.40 27.25 -5.17
N ASP A 216 -5.21 27.98 -4.05
CA ASP A 216 -5.10 27.34 -2.73
C ASP A 216 -6.51 26.89 -2.28
N PRO A 217 -6.74 25.59 -2.11
CA PRO A 217 -8.05 25.07 -1.76
C PRO A 217 -8.49 25.45 -0.34
N ARG A 218 -7.59 25.94 0.51
CA ARG A 218 -7.93 26.47 1.83
C ARG A 218 -8.43 27.92 1.78
N LEU A 219 -7.96 28.69 0.79
CA LEU A 219 -8.43 30.06 0.58
C LEU A 219 -9.73 30.08 -0.23
N ALA A 220 -9.89 29.16 -1.18
CA ALA A 220 -11.11 28.97 -1.99
C ALA A 220 -11.68 30.28 -2.58
N GLU A 221 -10.79 31.16 -3.07
CA GLU A 221 -11.12 32.53 -3.47
C GLU A 221 -11.99 32.59 -4.74
N LYS A 222 -11.77 31.66 -5.66
CA LYS A 222 -12.46 31.58 -6.96
C LYS A 222 -13.78 30.83 -6.85
N ARG A 223 -14.75 31.16 -7.72
CA ARG A 223 -16.03 30.45 -7.73
C ARG A 223 -15.86 29.05 -8.29
N VAL A 224 -16.62 28.10 -7.78
CA VAL A 224 -16.83 26.80 -8.42
C VAL A 224 -17.71 27.02 -9.64
N THR A 225 -17.22 26.67 -10.82
CA THR A 225 -17.88 26.90 -12.11
C THR A 225 -18.61 25.68 -12.62
N ALA A 226 -18.16 24.48 -12.26
CA ALA A 226 -18.86 23.23 -12.55
C ALA A 226 -18.59 22.17 -11.48
N VAL A 227 -19.53 21.23 -11.35
CA VAL A 227 -19.36 20.02 -10.54
C VAL A 227 -19.90 18.83 -11.32
N GLY A 228 -19.02 17.88 -11.64
CA GLY A 228 -19.32 16.68 -12.39
C GLY A 228 -19.59 15.50 -11.45
N PHE A 229 -20.59 14.68 -11.78
CA PHE A 229 -20.89 13.45 -11.07
C PHE A 229 -21.14 12.28 -12.01
N ASP A 230 -20.54 11.14 -11.68
CA ASP A 230 -20.88 9.86 -12.30
C ASP A 230 -20.93 8.78 -11.21
N GLY A 231 -22.01 8.02 -11.17
CA GLY A 231 -22.27 7.05 -10.12
C GLY A 231 -22.70 5.69 -10.64
N THR A 232 -22.58 4.69 -9.77
CA THR A 232 -23.17 3.37 -10.03
C THR A 232 -24.67 3.47 -10.20
N GLU A 233 -25.28 2.43 -10.79
CA GLU A 233 -26.74 2.37 -11.01
C GLU A 233 -27.25 3.41 -12.03
N GLY A 234 -26.37 3.85 -12.93
CA GLY A 234 -26.72 4.74 -14.05
C GLY A 234 -26.91 6.20 -13.65
N PHE A 235 -26.48 6.60 -12.46
CA PHE A 235 -26.51 8.00 -12.04
C PHE A 235 -25.43 8.80 -12.77
N SER A 236 -25.80 9.87 -13.48
CA SER A 236 -24.87 10.72 -14.20
C SER A 236 -25.42 12.15 -14.28
N GLN A 237 -24.67 13.12 -13.78
CA GLN A 237 -25.16 14.50 -13.65
C GLN A 237 -24.01 15.52 -13.64
N VAL A 238 -24.26 16.73 -14.12
CA VAL A 238 -23.33 17.85 -14.03
C VAL A 238 -24.05 19.15 -13.69
N PHE A 239 -23.45 19.90 -12.78
CA PHE A 239 -23.86 21.24 -12.39
C PHE A 239 -22.94 22.27 -13.00
N VAL A 240 -23.51 23.39 -13.46
CA VAL A 240 -22.76 24.48 -14.09
C VAL A 240 -23.26 25.81 -13.56
N LEU A 241 -22.34 26.68 -13.16
CA LEU A 241 -22.64 28.06 -12.77
C LEU A 241 -22.72 28.96 -14.02
N GLU A 242 -23.77 29.77 -14.12
CA GLU A 242 -23.92 30.78 -15.16
C GLU A 242 -22.98 31.96 -14.88
N THR A 243 -21.92 32.10 -15.68
CA THR A 243 -20.86 33.10 -15.50
C THR A 243 -20.85 34.20 -16.57
N GLY A 244 -21.86 34.25 -17.43
CA GLY A 244 -21.93 35.18 -18.57
C GLY A 244 -21.13 34.73 -19.81
N VAL A 245 -20.48 33.56 -19.73
CA VAL A 245 -19.85 32.88 -20.88
C VAL A 245 -20.92 32.26 -21.77
N SER A 246 -20.67 32.19 -23.09
CA SER A 246 -21.59 31.52 -24.02
C SER A 246 -21.83 30.07 -23.63
N ARG A 247 -23.08 29.60 -23.73
CA ARG A 247 -23.41 28.20 -23.46
C ARG A 247 -22.73 27.23 -24.42
N GLY A 248 -22.54 27.61 -25.69
CA GLY A 248 -21.99 26.70 -26.71
C GLY A 248 -22.97 25.62 -27.15
N SER A 249 -22.45 24.47 -27.59
CA SER A 249 -23.24 23.31 -28.04
C SER A 249 -23.17 22.17 -27.03
N ASN A 250 -24.30 21.50 -26.77
CA ASN A 250 -24.35 20.39 -25.82
C ASN A 250 -23.74 19.12 -26.44
N GLU A 251 -22.62 18.67 -25.87
CA GLU A 251 -21.89 17.47 -26.27
C GLU A 251 -22.04 16.31 -25.28
N LEU A 252 -22.79 16.52 -24.19
CA LEU A 252 -23.02 15.49 -23.18
C LEU A 252 -23.82 14.32 -23.75
N GLY A 253 -23.52 13.11 -23.25
CA GLY A 253 -24.29 11.93 -23.60
C GLY A 253 -25.78 12.06 -23.22
N PRO A 254 -26.70 11.35 -23.91
CA PRO A 254 -28.14 11.54 -23.76
C PRO A 254 -28.68 11.23 -22.35
N ASN A 255 -27.93 10.47 -21.55
CA ASN A 255 -28.31 10.08 -20.19
C ASN A 255 -27.69 10.99 -19.11
N VAL A 256 -26.87 11.97 -19.48
CA VAL A 256 -26.24 12.88 -18.54
C VAL A 256 -27.18 14.05 -18.25
N LYS A 257 -27.60 14.19 -16.99
CA LYS A 257 -28.44 15.33 -16.58
C LYS A 257 -27.56 16.56 -16.39
N ILE A 258 -27.91 17.68 -17.04
CA ILE A 258 -27.26 18.97 -16.79
C ILE A 258 -28.22 19.91 -16.06
N LYS A 259 -27.72 20.65 -15.07
CA LYS A 259 -28.46 21.72 -14.39
C LYS A 259 -27.59 22.97 -14.26
N PHE A 260 -28.11 24.07 -14.78
CA PHE A 260 -27.51 25.39 -14.66
C PHE A 260 -27.97 26.09 -13.38
N TYR A 261 -27.08 26.85 -12.76
CA TYR A 261 -27.32 27.62 -11.54
C TYR A 261 -26.91 29.07 -11.74
N ASP A 262 -27.73 30.00 -11.24
CA ASP A 262 -27.36 31.42 -11.14
C ASP A 262 -26.71 31.76 -9.79
N ASP A 263 -26.84 30.87 -8.80
CA ASP A 263 -26.33 31.01 -7.44
C ASP A 263 -25.38 29.86 -7.08
N GLU A 264 -24.11 30.20 -6.85
CA GLU A 264 -23.06 29.25 -6.48
C GLU A 264 -23.36 28.57 -5.14
N LYS A 265 -23.95 29.31 -4.19
CA LYS A 265 -24.28 28.75 -2.87
C LYS A 265 -25.28 27.60 -3.02
N LYS A 266 -26.34 27.80 -3.80
CA LYS A 266 -27.32 26.74 -4.08
C LYS A 266 -26.71 25.58 -4.87
N MET A 267 -25.77 25.83 -5.79
CA MET A 267 -25.05 24.77 -6.50
C MET A 267 -24.24 23.87 -5.55
N ILE A 268 -23.53 24.47 -4.59
CA ILE A 268 -22.75 23.72 -3.60
C ILE A 268 -23.67 22.98 -2.60
N GLN A 269 -24.79 23.58 -2.19
CA GLN A 269 -25.78 22.88 -1.36
C GLN A 269 -26.34 21.64 -2.07
N ASP A 270 -26.77 21.76 -3.33
CA ASP A 270 -27.26 20.61 -4.09
C ASP A 270 -26.15 19.58 -4.37
N THR A 271 -24.89 20.00 -4.46
CA THR A 271 -23.72 19.11 -4.54
C THR A 271 -23.58 18.27 -3.27
N PHE A 272 -23.72 18.90 -2.11
CA PHE A 272 -23.70 18.21 -0.82
C PHE A 272 -24.86 17.23 -0.67
N ASP A 273 -26.05 17.58 -1.14
CA ASP A 273 -27.19 16.67 -1.18
C ASP A 273 -26.89 15.42 -2.01
N ILE A 274 -26.27 15.56 -3.19
CA ILE A 274 -25.86 14.40 -4.00
C ILE A 274 -24.83 13.55 -3.25
N ILE A 275 -23.78 14.17 -2.70
CA ILE A 275 -22.70 13.46 -2.00
C ILE A 275 -23.24 12.65 -0.81
N GLN A 276 -24.13 13.23 0.00
CA GLN A 276 -24.76 12.54 1.13
C GLN A 276 -25.64 11.36 0.72
N ASN A 277 -26.19 11.40 -0.51
CA ASN A 277 -27.05 10.35 -1.03
C ASN A 277 -26.30 9.08 -1.50
N PHE A 278 -24.98 9.05 -1.40
CA PHE A 278 -24.15 7.90 -1.72
C PHE A 278 -23.29 7.48 -0.52
N PRO A 279 -23.21 6.18 -0.21
CA PRO A 279 -22.44 5.70 0.94
C PRO A 279 -20.92 5.83 0.72
N PHE A 280 -20.48 5.82 -0.55
CA PHE A 280 -19.09 5.95 -0.95
C PHE A 280 -18.95 7.09 -1.97
N LEU A 281 -18.03 8.00 -1.69
CA LEU A 281 -17.58 9.08 -2.56
C LEU A 281 -16.19 8.74 -3.10
N LEU A 282 -16.02 8.92 -4.41
CA LEU A 282 -14.76 8.81 -5.11
C LEU A 282 -14.32 10.18 -5.60
N THR A 283 -13.02 10.45 -5.51
CA THR A 283 -12.38 11.60 -6.14
C THR A 283 -11.07 11.16 -6.77
N TYR A 284 -10.46 12.04 -7.55
CA TYR A 284 -9.08 11.90 -7.97
C TYR A 284 -8.30 13.14 -7.52
N ASN A 285 -7.51 13.00 -6.45
CA ASN A 285 -6.83 14.11 -5.76
C ASN A 285 -7.75 14.98 -4.88
N GLY A 286 -8.93 14.46 -4.51
CA GLY A 286 -9.89 15.20 -3.70
C GLY A 286 -9.51 15.37 -2.23
N ASP A 287 -8.56 14.61 -1.68
CA ASP A 287 -8.01 14.89 -0.35
C ASP A 287 -7.21 16.21 -0.31
N GLU A 288 -6.59 16.58 -1.44
CA GLU A 288 -5.70 17.75 -1.53
C GLU A 288 -6.37 18.94 -2.22
N PHE A 289 -7.41 18.73 -3.03
CA PHE A 289 -8.07 19.80 -3.78
C PHE A 289 -9.58 19.84 -3.60
N ASP A 290 -10.34 18.97 -4.28
CA ASP A 290 -11.79 19.10 -4.46
C ASP A 290 -12.58 19.27 -3.15
N LEU A 291 -12.35 18.37 -2.18
CA LEU A 291 -13.12 18.38 -0.94
C LEU A 291 -12.70 19.50 0.01
N PRO A 292 -11.40 19.79 0.23
CA PRO A 292 -11.01 21.01 0.91
C PRO A 292 -11.59 22.26 0.24
N TYR A 293 -11.52 22.37 -1.09
CA TYR A 293 -12.03 23.53 -1.82
C TYR A 293 -13.53 23.74 -1.57
N LEU A 294 -14.34 22.70 -1.76
CA LEU A 294 -15.78 22.74 -1.46
C LEU A 294 -16.05 23.06 0.00
N TYR A 295 -15.27 22.51 0.94
CA TYR A 295 -15.43 22.76 2.36
C TYR A 295 -15.22 24.24 2.73
N TYR A 296 -14.12 24.83 2.28
CA TYR A 296 -13.80 26.23 2.58
C TYR A 296 -14.67 27.20 1.77
N ARG A 297 -14.99 26.87 0.51
CA ARG A 297 -15.91 27.68 -0.30
C ARG A 297 -17.30 27.74 0.32
N ALA A 298 -17.82 26.62 0.82
CA ALA A 298 -19.10 26.57 1.52
C ALA A 298 -19.11 27.52 2.74
N LYS A 299 -18.02 27.59 3.50
CA LYS A 299 -17.88 28.52 4.62
C LYS A 299 -17.92 29.98 4.18
N LEU A 300 -17.21 30.32 3.11
CA LEU A 300 -17.20 31.69 2.56
C LEU A 300 -18.58 32.14 2.08
N LEU A 301 -19.37 31.22 1.52
CA LEU A 301 -20.75 31.48 1.07
C LEU A 301 -21.79 31.44 2.21
N GLY A 302 -21.34 31.19 3.45
CA GLY A 302 -22.21 31.10 4.62
C GLY A 302 -23.16 29.90 4.59
N ILE A 303 -22.72 28.76 4.06
CA ILE A 303 -23.38 27.46 4.26
C ILE A 303 -23.05 27.00 5.68
N ALA A 304 -24.06 26.55 6.44
CA ALA A 304 -23.86 26.13 7.82
C ALA A 304 -22.98 24.87 7.89
N ASP A 305 -22.17 24.74 8.94
CA ASP A 305 -21.30 23.58 9.12
C ASP A 305 -22.11 22.27 9.25
N ASP A 306 -23.35 22.31 9.72
CA ASP A 306 -24.24 21.15 9.81
C ASP A 306 -24.73 20.66 8.43
N ASP A 307 -24.90 21.57 7.47
CA ASP A 307 -25.28 21.24 6.08
C ASP A 307 -24.10 20.73 5.25
N ASN A 308 -22.87 20.89 5.75
CA ASN A 308 -21.66 20.44 5.07
C ASN A 308 -21.34 18.97 5.43
N PRO A 309 -21.39 18.01 4.49
CA PRO A 309 -21.13 16.60 4.77
C PRO A 309 -19.66 16.27 4.98
N LEU A 310 -18.77 17.21 4.66
CA LEU A 310 -17.33 17.00 4.65
C LEU A 310 -16.74 17.19 6.06
N PHE A 311 -15.69 16.43 6.33
CA PHE A 311 -14.89 16.52 7.55
C PHE A 311 -13.42 16.63 7.18
N MET A 312 -12.78 17.70 7.64
CA MET A 312 -11.35 17.95 7.38
C MET A 312 -10.49 17.23 8.41
N MET A 313 -9.60 16.36 7.93
CA MET A 313 -8.52 15.75 8.70
C MET A 313 -7.24 16.56 8.51
N LYS A 314 -6.17 16.20 9.24
CA LYS A 314 -4.88 16.91 9.15
C LYS A 314 -4.32 16.98 7.72
N ASN A 315 -4.38 15.87 7.00
CA ASN A 315 -3.79 15.69 5.66
C ASN A 315 -4.76 15.03 4.66
N ALA A 316 -6.08 15.10 4.91
CA ALA A 316 -7.09 14.46 4.08
C ALA A 316 -8.46 15.10 4.33
N ALA A 317 -9.40 14.81 3.45
CA ALA A 317 -10.80 15.14 3.61
C ALA A 317 -11.63 13.87 3.58
N THR A 318 -12.72 13.81 4.33
CA THR A 318 -13.61 12.65 4.33
C THR A 318 -15.06 13.07 4.53
N LEU A 319 -15.97 12.10 4.57
CA LEU A 319 -17.37 12.33 4.90
C LEU A 319 -17.61 12.11 6.40
N LYS A 320 -18.43 12.96 7.01
CA LYS A 320 -18.90 12.78 8.38
C LYS A 320 -19.53 11.39 8.55
N GLU A 321 -20.40 11.02 7.61
CA GLU A 321 -21.19 9.79 7.71
C GLU A 321 -20.77 8.72 6.69
N GLY A 322 -20.56 9.08 5.43
CA GLY A 322 -20.12 8.14 4.38
C GLY A 322 -18.64 7.77 4.41
N ILE A 323 -18.16 7.20 3.31
CA ILE A 323 -16.76 6.83 3.07
C ILE A 323 -16.23 7.63 1.88
N HIS A 324 -15.03 8.20 2.01
CA HIS A 324 -14.32 8.84 0.89
C HIS A 324 -13.09 8.03 0.50
N LEU A 325 -12.98 7.69 -0.79
CA LEU A 325 -11.79 7.08 -1.39
C LEU A 325 -11.16 8.05 -2.40
N ASP A 326 -9.97 8.55 -2.08
CA ASP A 326 -9.16 9.29 -3.04
C ASP A 326 -8.36 8.32 -3.92
N LEU A 327 -8.72 8.26 -5.20
CA LEU A 327 -8.09 7.35 -6.14
C LEU A 327 -6.68 7.79 -6.54
N TYR A 328 -6.32 9.08 -6.40
CA TYR A 328 -4.94 9.51 -6.63
C TYR A 328 -3.99 8.87 -5.61
N ARG A 329 -4.37 8.87 -4.32
CA ARG A 329 -3.57 8.18 -3.27
C ARG A 329 -3.49 6.69 -3.49
N THR A 330 -4.58 6.08 -3.98
CA THR A 330 -4.62 4.64 -4.29
C THR A 330 -3.71 4.29 -5.47
N MET A 331 -3.78 5.06 -6.55
CA MET A 331 -3.04 4.79 -7.78
C MET A 331 -1.57 5.23 -7.69
N SER A 332 -1.23 6.21 -6.85
CA SER A 332 0.17 6.57 -6.56
C SER A 332 0.89 5.60 -5.62
N ASN A 333 0.15 4.68 -4.99
CA ASN A 333 0.75 3.65 -4.16
C ASN A 333 1.49 2.61 -5.03
N ARG A 334 2.83 2.61 -4.91
CA ARG A 334 3.73 1.73 -5.67
C ARG A 334 3.37 0.25 -5.58
N SER A 335 2.81 -0.22 -4.47
CA SER A 335 2.39 -1.62 -4.33
C SER A 335 1.20 -1.96 -5.21
N PHE A 336 0.23 -1.06 -5.37
CA PHE A 336 -0.86 -1.22 -6.33
C PHE A 336 -0.33 -1.13 -7.76
N GLN A 337 0.43 -0.08 -8.08
CA GLN A 337 1.02 0.11 -9.41
C GLN A 337 1.80 -1.13 -9.88
N ILE A 338 2.76 -1.60 -9.08
CA ILE A 338 3.68 -2.68 -9.47
C ILE A 338 2.99 -4.05 -9.38
N TYR A 339 2.33 -4.37 -8.28
CA TYR A 339 1.91 -5.76 -8.03
C TYR A 339 0.49 -6.07 -8.48
N ALA A 340 -0.43 -5.10 -8.39
CA ALA A 340 -1.81 -5.26 -8.88
C ALA A 340 -1.91 -4.90 -10.37
N PHE A 341 -1.27 -3.79 -10.78
CA PHE A 341 -1.37 -3.27 -12.14
C PHE A 341 -0.14 -3.49 -13.02
N SER A 342 0.87 -4.23 -12.54
CA SER A 342 2.03 -4.66 -13.34
C SER A 342 2.79 -3.51 -13.99
N GLY A 343 2.94 -2.36 -13.30
CA GLY A 343 3.70 -1.21 -13.79
C GLY A 343 3.05 -0.48 -14.98
N LYS A 344 1.76 -0.70 -15.26
CA LYS A 344 1.10 -0.21 -16.48
C LYS A 344 1.15 1.31 -16.68
N TYR A 345 1.28 2.11 -15.63
CA TYR A 345 1.39 3.57 -15.71
C TYR A 345 2.67 4.02 -14.99
N SER A 346 3.29 5.10 -15.45
CA SER A 346 4.46 5.73 -14.83
C SER A 346 4.12 6.93 -13.97
N THR A 347 3.33 7.83 -14.55
CA THR A 347 2.83 9.03 -13.89
C THR A 347 1.45 8.78 -13.30
N PHE A 348 1.11 9.57 -12.28
CA PHE A 348 -0.09 9.37 -11.46
C PHE A 348 -1.19 10.38 -11.76
N GLY A 349 -1.13 11.10 -12.88
CA GLY A 349 -2.23 11.94 -13.32
C GLY A 349 -3.41 11.09 -13.80
N LEU A 350 -4.63 11.61 -13.66
CA LEU A 350 -5.85 10.93 -14.07
C LEU A 350 -5.77 10.44 -15.52
N ASP A 351 -5.30 11.29 -16.45
CA ASP A 351 -5.18 10.95 -17.88
C ASP A 351 -4.22 9.77 -18.13
N ALA A 352 -3.04 9.80 -17.51
CA ALA A 352 -2.03 8.76 -17.69
C ALA A 352 -2.50 7.41 -17.13
N VAL A 353 -3.15 7.43 -15.97
CA VAL A 353 -3.70 6.25 -15.33
C VAL A 353 -4.90 5.71 -16.13
N ALA A 354 -5.82 6.58 -16.56
CA ALA A 354 -6.96 6.20 -17.38
C ALA A 354 -6.52 5.60 -18.72
N SER A 355 -5.53 6.20 -19.38
CA SER A 355 -4.98 5.69 -20.65
C SER A 355 -4.39 4.30 -20.48
N ALA A 356 -3.65 4.08 -19.40
CA ALA A 356 -2.96 2.82 -19.15
C ALA A 356 -3.89 1.67 -18.68
N ILE A 357 -4.91 1.99 -17.88
CA ILE A 357 -5.79 1.00 -17.25
C ILE A 357 -7.07 0.78 -18.05
N LEU A 358 -7.69 1.86 -18.54
CA LEU A 358 -8.98 1.86 -19.21
C LEU A 358 -8.87 1.96 -20.73
N GLY A 359 -7.73 2.45 -21.26
CA GLY A 359 -7.58 2.78 -22.67
C GLY A 359 -8.29 4.07 -23.08
N GLU A 360 -8.50 4.98 -22.12
CA GLU A 360 -9.28 6.21 -22.30
C GLU A 360 -8.46 7.44 -21.93
N LYS A 361 -8.76 8.57 -22.57
CA LYS A 361 -8.11 9.85 -22.32
C LYS A 361 -9.10 10.86 -21.76
N LYS A 362 -8.57 11.86 -21.05
CA LYS A 362 -9.32 13.08 -20.74
C LYS A 362 -9.73 13.77 -22.04
N ILE A 363 -10.84 14.52 -21.98
CA ILE A 363 -11.25 15.41 -23.07
C ILE A 363 -10.26 16.56 -23.15
N ASP A 364 -9.81 16.88 -24.36
CA ASP A 364 -8.97 18.04 -24.66
C ASP A 364 -9.60 18.80 -25.83
N TYR A 365 -10.05 20.03 -25.57
CA TYR A 365 -10.64 20.92 -26.58
C TYR A 365 -9.57 21.73 -27.35
N GLY A 366 -8.28 21.60 -26.99
CA GLY A 366 -7.21 22.41 -27.56
C GLY A 366 -7.27 23.88 -27.18
N LYS A 367 -7.99 24.21 -26.10
CA LYS A 367 -8.23 25.57 -25.58
C LYS A 367 -7.86 25.64 -24.11
N LYS A 368 -7.67 26.86 -23.59
CA LYS A 368 -7.52 27.06 -22.13
C LYS A 368 -8.87 26.83 -21.44
N LEU A 369 -8.85 26.40 -20.17
CA LEU A 369 -10.09 26.22 -19.37
C LEU A 369 -10.94 27.51 -19.30
N SER A 370 -10.30 28.68 -19.26
CA SER A 370 -10.96 29.99 -19.27
C SER A 370 -11.70 30.33 -20.58
N GLU A 371 -11.41 29.61 -21.67
CA GLU A 371 -11.96 29.84 -23.01
C GLU A 371 -13.09 28.86 -23.36
N LEU A 372 -13.36 27.89 -22.50
CA LEU A 372 -14.41 26.90 -22.71
C LEU A 372 -15.80 27.54 -22.55
N THR A 373 -16.72 27.14 -23.43
CA THR A 373 -18.15 27.41 -23.28
C THR A 373 -18.72 26.64 -22.09
N LEU A 374 -19.90 27.02 -21.60
CA LEU A 374 -20.50 26.35 -20.45
C LEU A 374 -20.75 24.85 -20.70
N TYR A 375 -21.15 24.45 -21.92
CA TYR A 375 -21.30 23.04 -22.27
C TYR A 375 -19.95 22.30 -22.42
N GLU A 376 -18.91 22.95 -22.95
CA GLU A 376 -17.56 22.36 -23.02
C GLU A 376 -17.01 22.10 -21.61
N THR A 377 -17.13 23.08 -20.70
CA THR A 377 -16.77 22.95 -19.27
C THR A 377 -17.58 21.84 -18.60
N ALA A 378 -18.88 21.76 -18.85
CA ALA A 378 -19.75 20.72 -18.30
C ALA A 378 -19.28 19.31 -18.75
N ASN A 379 -18.99 19.15 -20.04
CA ASN A 379 -18.56 17.87 -20.59
C ASN A 379 -17.15 17.48 -20.12
N TYR A 380 -16.24 18.45 -19.98
CA TYR A 380 -14.91 18.23 -19.42
C TYR A 380 -14.98 17.73 -17.96
N CYS A 381 -15.64 18.49 -17.08
CA CYS A 381 -15.77 18.16 -15.66
C CYS A 381 -16.52 16.82 -15.44
N TRP A 382 -17.62 16.60 -16.16
CA TRP A 382 -18.33 15.32 -16.10
C TRP A 382 -17.46 14.15 -16.56
N ASN A 383 -16.67 14.31 -17.62
CA ASN A 383 -15.81 13.25 -18.11
C ASN A 383 -14.76 12.85 -17.08
N ASP A 384 -14.24 13.79 -16.30
CA ASP A 384 -13.26 13.50 -15.25
C ASP A 384 -13.88 12.70 -14.09
N ALA A 385 -15.09 13.09 -13.65
CA ALA A 385 -15.87 12.30 -12.71
C ALA A 385 -16.18 10.88 -13.26
N ARG A 386 -16.56 10.77 -14.54
CA ARG A 386 -16.82 9.50 -15.23
C ARG A 386 -15.58 8.60 -15.27
N ILE A 387 -14.43 9.13 -15.69
CA ILE A 387 -13.17 8.37 -15.71
C ILE A 387 -12.83 7.89 -14.30
N THR A 388 -12.99 8.76 -13.30
CA THR A 388 -12.77 8.44 -11.88
C THR A 388 -13.68 7.29 -11.41
N LEU A 389 -14.98 7.31 -11.73
CA LEU A 389 -15.87 6.17 -11.44
C LEU A 389 -15.37 4.91 -12.16
N ARG A 390 -14.98 5.02 -13.42
CA ARG A 390 -14.57 3.88 -14.24
C ARG A 390 -13.32 3.18 -13.77
N LEU A 391 -12.38 3.90 -13.14
CA LEU A 391 -11.25 3.30 -12.43
C LEU A 391 -11.68 2.36 -11.29
N THR A 392 -12.93 2.42 -10.84
CA THR A 392 -13.46 1.51 -9.81
C THR A 392 -14.44 0.47 -10.35
N THR A 393 -15.02 0.66 -11.54
CA THR A 393 -16.01 -0.27 -12.13
C THR A 393 -15.40 -1.23 -13.15
N PHE A 394 -14.22 -0.92 -13.70
CA PHE A 394 -13.55 -1.78 -14.70
C PHE A 394 -13.28 -3.21 -14.17
N ASN A 395 -13.22 -4.17 -15.10
CA ASN A 395 -13.00 -5.59 -14.82
C ASN A 395 -13.84 -6.09 -13.63
N ASN A 396 -15.14 -5.83 -13.67
CA ASN A 396 -16.12 -6.25 -12.67
C ASN A 396 -15.76 -5.76 -11.26
N ASN A 397 -15.50 -4.45 -11.12
CA ASN A 397 -15.14 -3.78 -9.87
C ASN A 397 -13.80 -4.24 -9.28
N LEU A 398 -12.79 -4.54 -10.11
CA LEU A 398 -11.52 -5.08 -9.67
C LEU A 398 -10.88 -4.26 -8.54
N LEU A 399 -10.73 -2.94 -8.72
CA LEU A 399 -10.09 -2.08 -7.73
C LEU A 399 -10.86 -2.03 -6.40
N MET A 400 -12.18 -1.92 -6.43
CA MET A 400 -13.00 -1.94 -5.21
C MET A 400 -12.85 -3.27 -4.46
N ASN A 401 -12.90 -4.39 -5.17
CA ASN A 401 -12.75 -5.71 -4.56
C ASN A 401 -11.34 -5.90 -3.99
N LEU A 402 -10.30 -5.39 -4.66
CA LEU A 402 -8.93 -5.38 -4.14
C LEU A 402 -8.84 -4.60 -2.81
N LEU A 403 -9.41 -3.40 -2.75
CA LEU A 403 -9.40 -2.56 -1.55
C LEU A 403 -10.09 -3.27 -0.36
N ILE A 404 -11.24 -3.91 -0.59
CA ILE A 404 -11.95 -4.66 0.46
C ILE A 404 -11.17 -5.89 0.92
N ILE A 405 -10.58 -6.66 0.01
CA ILE A 405 -9.78 -7.84 0.38
C ILE A 405 -8.50 -7.41 1.13
N ILE A 406 -7.84 -6.35 0.69
CA ILE A 406 -6.68 -5.81 1.41
C ILE A 406 -7.09 -5.27 2.78
N SER A 407 -8.28 -4.69 2.93
CA SER A 407 -8.83 -4.28 4.24
C SER A 407 -9.04 -5.47 5.18
N ARG A 408 -9.56 -6.59 4.65
CA ARG A 408 -9.67 -7.87 5.39
C ARG A 408 -8.32 -8.35 5.88
N ILE A 409 -7.30 -8.32 5.02
CA ILE A 409 -5.94 -8.78 5.35
C ILE A 409 -5.26 -7.82 6.32
N GLY A 410 -5.26 -6.52 6.03
CA GLY A 410 -4.59 -5.49 6.82
C GLY A 410 -5.27 -5.15 8.14
N ARG A 411 -6.53 -5.57 8.34
CA ARG A 411 -7.35 -5.23 9.53
C ARG A 411 -7.59 -3.73 9.67
N MET A 412 -7.68 -3.01 8.55
CA MET A 412 -7.80 -1.55 8.52
C MET A 412 -9.05 -1.11 7.76
N PRO A 413 -9.62 0.06 8.09
CA PRO A 413 -10.66 0.72 7.30
C PRO A 413 -10.31 0.81 5.81
N VAL A 414 -11.31 0.66 4.93
CA VAL A 414 -11.09 0.69 3.47
C VAL A 414 -10.51 2.01 2.98
N ASP A 415 -10.91 3.11 3.63
CA ASP A 415 -10.44 4.45 3.33
C ASP A 415 -9.05 4.73 3.91
N ASP A 416 -8.61 3.99 4.93
CA ASP A 416 -7.20 3.99 5.35
C ASP A 416 -6.33 3.17 4.38
N ILE A 417 -6.83 2.03 3.88
CA ILE A 417 -6.14 1.22 2.85
C ILE A 417 -5.91 2.04 1.58
N ALA A 418 -6.90 2.81 1.13
CA ALA A 418 -6.80 3.67 -0.04
C ALA A 418 -5.75 4.79 0.10
N ARG A 419 -5.44 5.22 1.34
CA ARG A 419 -4.54 6.35 1.62
C ARG A 419 -3.12 5.95 2.02
N PHE A 420 -2.96 4.83 2.72
CA PHE A 420 -1.67 4.48 3.31
C PHE A 420 -0.87 3.49 2.45
N GLY A 421 0.46 3.57 2.60
CA GLY A 421 1.38 2.60 2.01
C GLY A 421 1.29 1.23 2.70
N VAL A 422 1.73 0.21 1.97
CA VAL A 422 1.68 -1.21 2.38
C VAL A 422 2.31 -1.51 3.75
N SER A 423 3.31 -0.73 4.18
CA SER A 423 3.91 -0.86 5.51
C SER A 423 2.88 -0.68 6.63
N GLN A 424 1.92 0.23 6.47
CA GLN A 424 0.87 0.46 7.48
C GLN A 424 -0.13 -0.71 7.53
N TRP A 425 -0.44 -1.31 6.37
CA TRP A 425 -1.33 -2.47 6.29
C TRP A 425 -0.74 -3.67 7.03
N ILE A 426 0.56 -3.94 6.82
CA ILE A 426 1.28 -5.03 7.50
C ILE A 426 1.47 -4.72 8.99
N ARG A 427 1.72 -3.45 9.37
CA ARG A 427 1.76 -3.04 10.78
C ARG A 427 0.45 -3.38 11.48
N SER A 428 -0.67 -2.93 10.93
CA SER A 428 -1.99 -3.16 11.52
C SER A 428 -2.32 -4.64 11.65
N LEU A 429 -2.01 -5.44 10.63
CA LEU A 429 -2.14 -6.90 10.69
C LEU A 429 -1.32 -7.50 11.84
N LEU A 430 -0.04 -7.16 11.97
CA LEU A 430 0.79 -7.69 13.05
C LEU A 430 0.29 -7.25 14.42
N TYR A 431 -0.14 -5.99 14.56
CA TYR A 431 -0.66 -5.45 15.83
C TYR A 431 -1.96 -6.15 16.25
N PHE A 432 -2.86 -6.40 15.31
CA PHE A 432 -4.07 -7.17 15.55
C PHE A 432 -3.75 -8.58 16.09
N GLU A 433 -2.79 -9.28 15.48
CA GLU A 433 -2.43 -10.63 15.93
C GLU A 433 -1.72 -10.63 17.29
N HIS A 434 -0.91 -9.61 17.62
CA HIS A 434 -0.38 -9.43 18.97
C HIS A 434 -1.51 -9.31 19.99
N ARG A 435 -2.52 -8.48 19.67
CA ARG A 435 -3.64 -8.25 20.58
C ARG A 435 -4.47 -9.51 20.79
N LYS A 436 -4.73 -10.28 19.72
CA LYS A 436 -5.45 -11.56 19.76
C LYS A 436 -4.86 -12.54 20.78
N ILE A 437 -3.53 -12.57 20.92
CA ILE A 437 -2.82 -13.46 21.86
C ILE A 437 -2.40 -12.78 23.18
N LYS A 438 -2.88 -11.56 23.44
CA LYS A 438 -2.52 -10.74 24.62
C LYS A 438 -0.99 -10.56 24.77
N ALA A 439 -0.31 -10.36 23.65
CA ALA A 439 1.10 -10.04 23.62
C ALA A 439 1.32 -8.52 23.61
N LEU A 440 2.38 -8.08 24.30
CA LEU A 440 2.85 -6.70 24.23
C LEU A 440 3.49 -6.45 22.86
N ILE A 441 3.11 -5.39 22.17
CA ILE A 441 3.78 -4.94 20.95
C ILE A 441 5.11 -4.28 21.35
N PRO A 442 6.26 -4.78 20.89
CA PRO A 442 7.55 -4.24 21.30
C PRO A 442 7.78 -2.86 20.70
N GLN A 443 8.50 -2.01 21.43
CA GLN A 443 9.04 -0.78 20.88
C GLN A 443 10.20 -1.08 19.94
N GLN A 444 10.37 -0.25 18.91
CA GLN A 444 11.48 -0.37 17.97
C GLN A 444 12.85 -0.38 18.67
N GLY A 445 13.03 0.46 19.69
CA GLY A 445 14.28 0.51 20.48
C GLY A 445 14.65 -0.85 21.06
N GLN A 446 13.70 -1.59 21.62
CA GLN A 446 13.93 -2.92 22.22
C GLN A 446 14.41 -3.95 21.18
N LEU A 447 13.92 -3.87 19.94
CA LEU A 447 14.38 -4.73 18.85
C LEU A 447 15.79 -4.35 18.38
N GLN A 448 16.10 -3.05 18.36
CA GLN A 448 17.45 -2.55 18.04
C GLN A 448 18.47 -2.97 19.09
N GLU A 449 18.11 -3.01 20.38
CA GLU A 449 19.01 -3.49 21.43
C GLU A 449 19.44 -4.95 21.21
N ARG A 450 18.51 -5.80 20.77
CA ARG A 450 18.79 -7.20 20.38
C ARG A 450 19.66 -7.33 19.12
N SER A 451 19.94 -6.20 18.45
CA SER A 451 20.78 -6.11 17.24
C SER A 451 22.14 -5.46 17.51
N LYS A 452 22.42 -4.98 18.74
CA LYS A 452 23.64 -4.20 19.08
C LYS A 452 24.94 -4.94 18.78
N ASP A 453 25.00 -6.25 19.05
CA ASP A 453 26.21 -7.07 18.81
C ASP A 453 26.55 -7.28 17.32
N ILE A 454 25.66 -6.88 16.41
CA ILE A 454 25.77 -7.10 14.95
C ILE A 454 26.08 -5.80 14.22
N ALA A 455 25.57 -4.66 14.72
CA ALA A 455 25.76 -3.35 14.09
C ALA A 455 27.24 -2.95 13.98
N ALA A 456 28.13 -3.50 14.81
CA ALA A 456 29.57 -3.28 14.73
C ALA A 456 30.23 -3.91 13.48
N ASP A 457 29.70 -5.02 12.95
CA ASP A 457 30.22 -5.70 11.75
C ASP A 457 29.61 -5.12 10.44
N ALA A 458 28.50 -4.39 10.53
CA ALA A 458 27.75 -3.86 9.39
C ALA A 458 28.13 -2.41 8.97
N VAL A 459 29.15 -1.82 9.60
CA VAL A 459 29.63 -0.45 9.32
C VAL A 459 30.53 -0.43 8.06
N ILE A 460 29.99 -0.88 6.92
CA ILE A 460 30.57 -0.58 5.62
C ILE A 460 29.46 0.06 4.76
N LYS A 461 29.59 1.39 4.57
CA LYS A 461 28.92 2.29 3.61
C LYS A 461 27.44 1.99 3.28
N ASP A 462 26.54 2.75 3.91
CA ASP A 462 25.17 3.11 3.51
C ASP A 462 24.12 2.04 3.10
N LYS A 463 24.47 0.76 2.94
CA LYS A 463 23.53 -0.38 2.83
C LYS A 463 23.85 -1.42 3.92
N LYS A 464 23.11 -1.38 5.04
CA LYS A 464 23.47 -2.09 6.29
C LYS A 464 23.35 -3.63 6.26
N TYR A 465 22.93 -4.27 5.17
CA TYR A 465 23.06 -5.72 4.99
C TYR A 465 23.12 -6.14 3.52
N ARG A 466 23.77 -7.27 3.25
CA ARG A 466 23.94 -7.81 1.89
C ARG A 466 22.58 -8.21 1.29
N GLY A 467 22.28 -7.73 0.08
CA GLY A 467 21.05 -8.05 -0.66
C GLY A 467 21.02 -9.45 -1.28
N GLY A 468 20.16 -9.64 -2.28
CA GLY A 468 20.05 -10.91 -3.04
C GLY A 468 21.36 -11.31 -3.73
N LEU A 469 21.46 -12.57 -4.16
CA LEU A 469 22.58 -13.04 -4.97
C LEU A 469 22.23 -12.91 -6.44
N VAL A 470 23.12 -12.29 -7.19
CA VAL A 470 23.13 -12.28 -8.66
C VAL A 470 24.23 -13.24 -9.09
N ILE A 471 23.89 -14.27 -9.87
CA ILE A 471 24.87 -15.22 -10.41
C ILE A 471 25.55 -14.54 -11.60
N GLU A 472 26.88 -14.54 -11.61
CA GLU A 472 27.63 -14.07 -12.77
C GLU A 472 27.27 -14.95 -13.97
N PRO A 473 26.70 -14.35 -15.02
CA PRO A 473 26.24 -15.13 -16.14
C PRO A 473 27.36 -15.74 -17.01
N THR A 474 27.03 -16.71 -17.88
CA THR A 474 27.99 -17.33 -18.80
C THR A 474 27.95 -16.64 -20.16
N GLU A 475 29.08 -16.07 -20.59
CA GLU A 475 29.21 -15.42 -21.90
C GLU A 475 28.83 -16.34 -23.08
N GLY A 476 28.31 -15.72 -24.15
CA GLY A 476 28.02 -16.38 -25.42
C GLY A 476 26.56 -16.26 -25.88
N VAL A 477 26.28 -16.80 -27.07
CA VAL A 477 24.92 -16.98 -27.59
C VAL A 477 24.43 -18.36 -27.17
N HIS A 478 23.35 -18.40 -26.41
CA HIS A 478 22.77 -19.65 -25.89
C HIS A 478 21.40 -19.89 -26.52
N PHE A 479 21.18 -21.11 -27.00
CA PHE A 479 19.89 -21.56 -27.53
C PHE A 479 19.21 -22.51 -26.53
N ALA A 480 17.89 -22.67 -26.64
CA ALA A 480 17.09 -23.55 -25.77
C ALA A 480 17.20 -23.23 -24.27
N VAL A 481 17.19 -21.93 -23.93
CA VAL A 481 17.24 -21.46 -22.54
C VAL A 481 15.88 -21.60 -21.86
N VAL A 482 15.86 -22.19 -20.66
CA VAL A 482 14.67 -22.31 -19.81
C VAL A 482 14.83 -21.42 -18.58
N VAL A 483 13.82 -20.60 -18.28
CA VAL A 483 13.80 -19.76 -17.07
C VAL A 483 13.08 -20.50 -15.95
N MET A 484 13.78 -20.71 -14.83
CA MET A 484 13.23 -21.28 -13.61
C MET A 484 13.17 -20.19 -12.53
N ASP A 485 12.01 -20.02 -11.90
CA ASP A 485 11.79 -19.01 -10.86
C ASP A 485 11.28 -19.66 -9.56
N PHE A 486 11.74 -19.14 -8.43
CA PHE A 486 11.23 -19.51 -7.12
C PHE A 486 9.94 -18.76 -6.83
N ALA A 487 8.81 -19.47 -6.86
CA ALA A 487 7.51 -18.88 -6.56
C ALA A 487 7.50 -18.24 -5.16
N SER A 488 7.56 -16.90 -5.12
CA SER A 488 7.59 -16.11 -3.88
C SER A 488 8.73 -16.56 -2.95
N LEU A 489 9.99 -16.45 -3.43
CA LEU A 489 11.20 -16.86 -2.72
C LEU A 489 11.25 -16.40 -1.25
N TYR A 490 11.23 -15.09 -0.98
CA TYR A 490 11.36 -14.58 0.39
C TYR A 490 10.20 -14.97 1.32
N PRO A 491 8.91 -14.85 0.92
CA PRO A 491 7.82 -15.41 1.72
C PRO A 491 7.98 -16.90 2.05
N SER A 492 8.48 -17.70 1.10
CA SER A 492 8.72 -19.13 1.32
C SER A 492 9.86 -19.38 2.30
N ILE A 493 10.94 -18.60 2.22
CA ILE A 493 12.06 -18.64 3.18
C ILE A 493 11.59 -18.26 4.59
N ILE A 494 10.81 -17.18 4.71
CA ILE A 494 10.26 -16.69 5.97
C ILE A 494 9.46 -17.81 6.67
N LYS A 495 8.61 -18.51 5.91
CA LYS A 495 7.85 -19.67 6.38
C LYS A 495 8.77 -20.81 6.81
N VAL A 496 9.53 -21.38 5.86
CA VAL A 496 10.28 -22.63 6.05
C VAL A 496 11.40 -22.50 7.08
N LYS A 497 12.00 -21.31 7.21
CA LYS A 497 13.04 -21.03 8.21
C LYS A 497 12.50 -20.32 9.44
N ASN A 498 11.18 -20.29 9.64
CA ASN A 498 10.55 -19.74 10.83
C ASN A 498 11.06 -18.33 11.22
N LEU A 499 11.23 -17.45 10.23
CA LEU A 499 11.87 -16.14 10.44
C LEU A 499 10.84 -15.10 10.90
N SER A 500 11.06 -14.56 12.10
CA SER A 500 10.30 -13.47 12.69
C SER A 500 11.16 -12.73 13.70
N TYR A 501 10.76 -11.52 14.12
CA TYR A 501 11.55 -10.70 15.05
C TYR A 501 11.78 -11.39 16.41
N GLU A 502 10.86 -12.25 16.84
CA GLU A 502 10.91 -12.98 18.11
C GLU A 502 11.50 -14.39 18.02
N THR A 503 11.57 -14.99 16.83
CA THR A 503 12.14 -16.33 16.63
C THR A 503 13.58 -16.31 16.18
N VAL A 504 14.00 -15.28 15.44
CA VAL A 504 15.41 -15.06 15.12
C VAL A 504 16.13 -14.51 16.34
N ARG A 505 17.23 -15.16 16.72
CA ARG A 505 17.96 -14.89 17.98
C ARG A 505 17.02 -14.95 19.20
N CYS A 506 16.22 -16.02 19.28
CA CYS A 506 15.33 -16.26 20.42
C CYS A 506 16.11 -16.48 21.72
N ALA A 507 15.44 -16.36 22.87
CA ALA A 507 16.02 -16.50 24.20
C ALA A 507 16.40 -17.95 24.58
N HIS A 508 15.99 -18.94 23.79
CA HIS A 508 16.18 -20.38 24.04
C HIS A 508 17.62 -20.84 23.79
N PRO A 509 18.40 -21.24 24.81
CA PRO A 509 19.81 -21.62 24.64
C PRO A 509 20.04 -22.79 23.67
N GLU A 510 19.16 -23.78 23.68
CA GLU A 510 19.18 -24.96 22.80
C GLU A 510 19.04 -24.60 21.31
N CYS A 511 18.26 -23.56 20.99
CA CYS A 511 18.04 -23.12 19.61
C CYS A 511 19.28 -22.47 19.00
N ARG A 512 20.32 -22.14 19.79
CA ARG A 512 21.59 -21.59 19.27
C ARG A 512 22.32 -22.54 18.32
N LYS A 513 21.98 -23.83 18.33
CA LYS A 513 22.49 -24.84 17.39
C LYS A 513 21.83 -24.76 16.01
N ASN A 514 20.60 -24.27 15.93
CA ASN A 514 19.86 -24.09 14.67
C ASN A 514 20.28 -22.80 13.97
N THR A 515 21.51 -22.81 13.44
CA THR A 515 22.16 -21.63 12.86
C THR A 515 21.71 -21.37 11.42
N ILE A 516 21.72 -20.10 11.02
CA ILE A 516 21.49 -19.69 9.64
C ILE A 516 22.84 -19.68 8.89
N PRO A 517 22.96 -20.40 7.76
CA PRO A 517 24.21 -20.49 7.01
C PRO A 517 24.84 -19.13 6.72
N LYS A 518 26.17 -19.03 6.89
CA LYS A 518 26.97 -17.82 6.63
C LYS A 518 26.56 -16.59 7.46
N THR A 519 25.92 -16.79 8.61
CA THR A 519 25.58 -15.71 9.56
C THR A 519 25.86 -16.14 11.00
N LYS A 520 25.77 -15.19 11.95
CA LYS A 520 25.82 -15.44 13.40
C LYS A 520 24.42 -15.62 14.01
N HIS A 521 23.39 -15.81 13.18
CA HIS A 521 22.00 -15.88 13.63
C HIS A 521 21.55 -17.33 13.84
N TRP A 522 20.61 -17.52 14.75
CA TRP A 522 19.93 -18.79 14.99
C TRP A 522 18.42 -18.58 15.01
N VAL A 523 17.66 -19.66 14.86
CA VAL A 523 16.19 -19.62 14.79
C VAL A 523 15.58 -20.55 15.83
N CYS A 524 14.48 -20.10 16.42
CA CYS A 524 13.66 -20.88 17.34
C CYS A 524 13.08 -22.16 16.70
N GLU A 525 13.24 -23.29 17.38
CA GLU A 525 12.64 -24.60 17.05
C GLU A 525 11.50 -24.98 18.02
N LYS A 526 11.13 -24.08 18.93
CA LYS A 526 10.14 -24.35 19.99
C LYS A 526 8.77 -23.76 19.75
N LYS A 527 8.68 -22.69 18.96
CA LYS A 527 7.42 -22.03 18.59
C LYS A 527 7.48 -21.49 17.19
N ASN A 528 6.32 -21.37 16.56
CA ASN A 528 6.21 -20.64 15.31
C ASN A 528 6.37 -19.13 15.55
N GLY A 529 7.01 -18.46 14.61
CA GLY A 529 7.11 -17.03 14.55
C GLY A 529 5.86 -16.42 13.93
N LEU A 530 5.42 -15.29 14.46
CA LEU A 530 4.23 -14.57 14.03
C LEU A 530 4.30 -14.19 12.56
N THR A 531 5.45 -13.66 12.12
CA THR A 531 5.70 -13.33 10.73
C THR A 531 5.67 -14.58 9.85
N SER A 532 6.28 -15.67 10.31
CA SER A 532 6.30 -16.97 9.61
C SER A 532 4.89 -17.52 9.41
N LEU A 533 4.06 -17.51 10.47
CA LEU A 533 2.66 -17.94 10.43
C LEU A 533 1.87 -17.14 9.40
N ILE A 534 1.85 -15.81 9.54
CA ILE A 534 1.02 -14.92 8.74
C ILE A 534 1.44 -14.96 7.27
N ILE A 535 2.72 -14.75 6.99
CA ILE A 535 3.22 -14.70 5.61
C ILE A 535 3.17 -16.08 4.96
N GLY A 536 3.51 -17.13 5.72
CA GLY A 536 3.43 -18.51 5.26
C GLY A 536 2.00 -18.91 4.89
N SER A 537 1.02 -18.61 5.73
CA SER A 537 -0.38 -19.01 5.50
C SER A 537 -0.97 -18.28 4.29
N LEU A 538 -0.69 -16.98 4.17
CA LEU A 538 -1.12 -16.18 3.01
C LEU A 538 -0.44 -16.66 1.71
N ARG A 539 0.84 -17.03 1.78
CA ARG A 539 1.61 -17.57 0.65
C ARG A 539 1.02 -18.88 0.16
N ASP A 540 0.72 -19.82 1.05
CA ASP A 540 0.19 -21.12 0.65
C ASP A 540 -1.24 -21.01 0.12
N LEU A 541 -2.10 -20.21 0.76
CA LEU A 541 -3.43 -19.90 0.23
C LEU A 541 -3.34 -19.32 -1.18
N ARG A 542 -2.38 -18.42 -1.44
CA ARG A 542 -2.20 -17.87 -2.78
C ARG A 542 -1.75 -18.93 -3.77
N VAL A 543 -0.64 -19.61 -3.49
CA VAL A 543 0.08 -20.43 -4.47
C VAL A 543 -0.60 -21.78 -4.69
N ASN A 544 -1.00 -22.44 -3.62
CA ASN A 544 -1.46 -23.84 -3.66
C ASN A 544 -3.00 -23.91 -3.79
N TYR A 545 -3.72 -22.82 -3.54
CA TYR A 545 -5.18 -22.84 -3.49
C TYR A 545 -5.84 -21.83 -4.46
N TYR A 546 -5.79 -20.52 -4.19
CA TYR A 546 -6.49 -19.52 -5.01
C TYR A 546 -5.96 -19.42 -6.45
N LYS A 547 -4.66 -19.65 -6.69
CA LYS A 547 -4.10 -19.69 -8.04
C LYS A 547 -4.59 -20.87 -8.86
N ALA A 548 -4.86 -22.02 -8.23
CA ALA A 548 -5.47 -23.16 -8.90
C ALA A 548 -6.95 -22.90 -9.19
N LEU A 549 -7.70 -22.42 -8.19
CA LEU A 549 -9.13 -22.15 -8.33
C LEU A 549 -9.45 -21.03 -9.34
N SER A 550 -8.63 -19.99 -9.41
CA SER A 550 -8.79 -18.91 -10.42
C SER A 550 -8.60 -19.40 -11.86
N LYS A 551 -8.06 -20.61 -12.06
CA LYS A 551 -7.91 -21.26 -13.36
C LYS A 551 -8.84 -22.47 -13.53
N SER A 552 -9.63 -22.80 -12.52
CA SER A 552 -10.49 -23.98 -12.56
C SER A 552 -11.60 -23.80 -13.60
N PRO A 553 -11.83 -24.79 -14.49
CA PRO A 553 -12.95 -24.74 -15.43
C PRO A 553 -14.30 -24.84 -14.72
N ASP A 554 -14.35 -25.47 -13.54
CA ASP A 554 -15.58 -25.73 -12.78
C ASP A 554 -16.07 -24.50 -11.99
N ALA A 555 -15.23 -23.47 -11.82
CA ALA A 555 -15.61 -22.25 -11.14
C ALA A 555 -16.49 -21.37 -12.05
N SER A 556 -17.60 -20.87 -11.50
CA SER A 556 -18.43 -19.85 -12.17
C SER A 556 -17.61 -18.59 -12.47
N GLU A 557 -18.08 -17.77 -13.39
CA GLU A 557 -17.40 -16.52 -13.75
C GLU A 557 -17.21 -15.59 -12.54
N GLN A 558 -18.22 -15.52 -11.66
CA GLN A 558 -18.19 -14.71 -10.44
C GLN A 558 -17.15 -15.24 -9.44
N GLU A 559 -17.12 -16.56 -9.21
CA GLU A 559 -16.14 -17.20 -8.32
C GLU A 559 -14.72 -17.04 -8.87
N ARG A 560 -14.53 -17.24 -10.18
CA ARG A 560 -13.24 -17.09 -10.85
C ARG A 560 -12.72 -15.67 -10.72
N GLN A 561 -13.59 -14.68 -10.89
CA GLN A 561 -13.24 -13.28 -10.67
C GLN A 561 -12.84 -13.05 -9.22
N GLN A 562 -13.63 -13.52 -8.25
CA GLN A 562 -13.29 -13.41 -6.82
C GLN A 562 -11.92 -14.03 -6.50
N TYR A 563 -11.65 -15.26 -6.95
CA TYR A 563 -10.36 -15.93 -6.73
C TYR A 563 -9.20 -15.20 -7.41
N THR A 564 -9.44 -14.61 -8.58
CA THR A 564 -8.45 -13.77 -9.27
C THR A 564 -8.11 -12.54 -8.44
N VAL A 565 -9.12 -11.83 -7.92
CA VAL A 565 -8.90 -10.66 -7.07
C VAL A 565 -8.16 -11.05 -5.78
N ILE A 566 -8.56 -12.15 -5.12
CA ILE A 566 -7.86 -12.64 -3.91
C ILE A 566 -6.39 -12.95 -4.23
N THR A 567 -6.12 -13.65 -5.35
CA THR A 567 -4.75 -13.98 -5.76
C THR A 567 -3.91 -12.72 -6.01
N GLN A 568 -4.50 -11.67 -6.58
CA GLN A 568 -3.84 -10.38 -6.80
C GLN A 568 -3.59 -9.64 -5.48
N ALA A 569 -4.58 -9.54 -4.59
CA ALA A 569 -4.42 -8.92 -3.28
C ALA A 569 -3.33 -9.61 -2.45
N LEU A 570 -3.32 -10.95 -2.43
CA LEU A 570 -2.27 -11.72 -1.76
C LEU A 570 -0.90 -11.46 -2.40
N LYS A 571 -0.81 -11.31 -3.73
CA LYS A 571 0.46 -10.95 -4.41
C LYS A 571 0.99 -9.61 -3.93
N VAL A 572 0.13 -8.60 -3.82
CA VAL A 572 0.48 -7.25 -3.33
C VAL A 572 1.09 -7.33 -1.93
N ILE A 573 0.41 -8.00 -0.98
CA ILE A 573 0.87 -8.13 0.40
C ILE A 573 2.17 -8.94 0.49
N LEU A 574 2.24 -10.10 -0.16
CA LEU A 574 3.39 -11.02 -0.04
C LEU A 574 4.68 -10.42 -0.61
N ASN A 575 4.61 -9.78 -1.78
CA ASN A 575 5.79 -9.19 -2.40
C ASN A 575 6.31 -7.96 -1.63
N ALA A 576 5.41 -7.20 -1.02
CA ALA A 576 5.78 -6.06 -0.19
C ALA A 576 6.34 -6.45 1.19
N SER A 577 5.89 -7.58 1.75
CA SER A 577 6.14 -7.95 3.15
C SER A 577 7.62 -8.04 3.51
N TYR A 578 8.45 -8.64 2.63
CA TYR A 578 9.91 -8.68 2.83
C TYR A 578 10.51 -7.27 2.87
N GLY A 579 10.17 -6.42 1.89
CA GLY A 579 10.69 -5.05 1.82
C GLY A 579 10.30 -4.22 3.05
N VAL A 580 9.08 -4.40 3.54
CA VAL A 580 8.58 -3.74 4.75
C VAL A 580 9.34 -4.20 6.00
N MET A 581 9.56 -5.52 6.16
CA MET A 581 10.29 -6.07 7.31
C MET A 581 11.79 -5.71 7.30
N GLY A 582 12.35 -5.43 6.13
CA GLY A 582 13.71 -4.92 5.96
C GLY A 582 13.84 -3.39 6.04
N ALA A 583 12.73 -2.65 6.12
CA ALA A 583 12.75 -1.20 6.16
C ALA A 583 12.94 -0.69 7.60
N GLN A 584 13.99 0.09 7.84
CA GLN A 584 14.29 0.64 9.18
C GLN A 584 13.17 1.50 9.77
N ILE A 585 12.32 2.09 8.93
CA ILE A 585 11.18 2.89 9.37
C ILE A 585 10.00 2.03 9.89
N PHE A 586 10.03 0.71 9.67
CA PHE A 586 8.96 -0.17 10.09
C PHE A 586 9.03 -0.42 11.61
N PRO A 587 7.91 -0.31 12.37
CA PRO A 587 7.95 -0.40 13.84
C PRO A 587 8.54 -1.71 14.37
N LEU A 588 8.28 -2.82 13.68
CA LEU A 588 8.77 -4.16 14.02
C LEU A 588 10.01 -4.56 13.21
N TYR A 589 10.73 -3.59 12.63
CA TYR A 589 11.99 -3.84 11.93
C TYR A 589 12.99 -4.56 12.83
N PHE A 590 13.53 -5.67 12.35
CA PHE A 590 14.54 -6.44 13.04
C PHE A 590 15.62 -6.90 12.06
N LEU A 591 16.77 -6.20 12.08
CA LEU A 591 17.90 -6.43 11.18
C LEU A 591 18.32 -7.92 11.08
N PRO A 592 18.45 -8.68 12.19
CA PRO A 592 18.87 -10.07 12.12
C PRO A 592 17.91 -10.96 11.31
N ALA A 593 16.60 -10.69 11.34
CA ALA A 593 15.64 -11.43 10.53
C ALA A 593 15.73 -11.08 9.05
N ALA A 594 15.96 -9.80 8.71
CA ALA A 594 16.18 -9.37 7.32
C ALA A 594 17.48 -9.96 6.74
N GLU A 595 18.56 -9.95 7.53
CA GLU A 595 19.83 -10.60 7.19
C GLU A 595 19.69 -12.10 7.02
N ALA A 596 19.01 -12.78 7.94
CA ALA A 596 18.76 -14.21 7.84
C ALA A 596 17.97 -14.56 6.57
N THR A 597 16.94 -13.78 6.24
CA THR A 597 16.12 -13.99 5.04
C THR A 597 16.96 -13.90 3.77
N THR A 598 17.77 -12.84 3.63
CA THR A 598 18.64 -12.68 2.46
C THR A 598 19.76 -13.71 2.43
N ALA A 599 20.36 -14.06 3.58
CA ALA A 599 21.40 -15.07 3.66
C ALA A 599 20.91 -16.45 3.20
N VAL A 600 19.73 -16.87 3.66
CA VAL A 600 19.11 -18.11 3.19
C VAL A 600 18.79 -18.01 1.70
N GLY A 601 18.28 -16.88 1.22
CA GLY A 601 18.02 -16.70 -0.22
C GLY A 601 19.27 -16.87 -1.08
N ARG A 602 20.39 -16.24 -0.69
CA ARG A 602 21.68 -16.42 -1.36
C ARG A 602 22.16 -17.86 -1.29
N TYR A 603 22.06 -18.49 -0.12
CA TYR A 603 22.45 -19.89 0.08
C TYR A 603 21.64 -20.83 -0.83
N THR A 604 20.32 -20.69 -0.86
CA THR A 604 19.43 -21.51 -1.70
C THR A 604 19.78 -21.37 -3.18
N ILE A 605 19.98 -20.15 -3.67
CA ILE A 605 20.35 -19.92 -5.08
C ILE A 605 21.70 -20.58 -5.41
N GLN A 606 22.68 -20.50 -4.51
CA GLN A 606 24.00 -21.14 -4.70
C GLN A 606 23.90 -22.66 -4.73
N GLU A 607 23.17 -23.26 -3.79
CA GLU A 607 22.98 -24.71 -3.75
C GLU A 607 22.19 -25.21 -4.96
N THR A 608 21.15 -24.49 -5.39
CA THR A 608 20.43 -24.82 -6.62
C THR A 608 21.34 -24.75 -7.84
N ALA A 609 22.18 -23.71 -7.95
CA ALA A 609 23.13 -23.62 -9.06
C ALA A 609 24.11 -24.79 -9.07
N LYS A 610 24.63 -25.18 -7.90
CA LYS A 610 25.49 -26.35 -7.75
C LYS A 610 24.80 -27.66 -8.15
N ILE A 611 23.55 -27.87 -7.72
CA ILE A 611 22.76 -29.05 -8.11
C ILE A 611 22.53 -29.09 -9.63
N CYS A 612 22.27 -27.93 -10.25
CA CYS A 612 22.15 -27.83 -11.70
C CYS A 612 23.48 -28.22 -12.38
N ASP A 613 24.61 -27.67 -11.92
CA ASP A 613 25.93 -28.00 -12.46
C ASP A 613 26.25 -29.50 -12.32
N ASP A 614 25.98 -30.11 -11.15
CA ASP A 614 26.17 -31.54 -10.88
C ASP A 614 25.27 -32.43 -11.78
N ALA A 615 24.10 -31.93 -12.19
CA ALA A 615 23.18 -32.59 -13.12
C ALA A 615 23.51 -32.32 -14.60
N GLY A 616 24.57 -31.58 -14.91
CA GLY A 616 24.92 -31.16 -16.27
C GLY A 616 24.02 -30.07 -16.85
N ILE A 617 23.22 -29.41 -16.02
CA ILE A 617 22.38 -28.27 -16.38
C ILE A 617 23.19 -26.99 -16.15
N LYS A 618 23.67 -26.38 -17.24
CA LYS A 618 24.45 -25.15 -17.14
C LYS A 618 23.59 -23.96 -16.72
N VAL A 619 23.90 -23.35 -15.59
CA VAL A 619 23.24 -22.11 -15.15
C VAL A 619 23.83 -20.90 -15.88
N LEU A 620 23.02 -20.26 -16.72
CA LEU A 620 23.50 -19.21 -17.62
C LEU A 620 23.48 -17.81 -17.03
N TYR A 621 22.53 -17.49 -16.13
CA TYR A 621 22.38 -16.14 -15.56
C TYR A 621 21.38 -16.15 -14.39
N GLY A 622 21.51 -15.18 -13.48
CA GLY A 622 20.43 -14.71 -12.61
C GLY A 622 20.39 -13.18 -12.54
N ASP A 623 19.19 -12.59 -12.66
CA ASP A 623 18.83 -11.16 -12.83
C ASP A 623 18.73 -10.69 -14.30
N SER A 624 18.34 -9.44 -14.69
CA SER A 624 18.13 -9.03 -16.10
C SER A 624 17.87 -7.51 -16.39
N VAL A 625 18.49 -6.90 -17.42
CA VAL A 625 18.28 -5.49 -17.94
C VAL A 625 18.01 -5.43 -19.48
N VAL A 626 17.61 -4.29 -20.08
CA VAL A 626 17.31 -4.14 -21.54
C VAL A 626 18.46 -3.64 -22.43
N GLY A 627 18.37 -3.88 -23.75
CA GLY A 627 19.45 -3.65 -24.73
C GLY A 627 19.77 -2.20 -25.12
N SER A 628 18.79 -1.29 -25.09
CA SER A 628 19.06 0.14 -25.39
C SER A 628 19.66 0.91 -24.22
N THR A 629 19.83 0.26 -23.06
CA THR A 629 20.39 0.89 -21.85
C THR A 629 21.80 1.42 -22.13
N PRO A 630 22.08 2.71 -21.96
CA PRO A 630 23.40 3.26 -22.20
C PRO A 630 24.39 2.90 -21.13
N VAL A 631 25.64 2.75 -21.56
CA VAL A 631 26.79 2.58 -20.69
C VAL A 631 27.87 3.57 -21.08
N THR A 632 28.57 4.10 -20.08
CA THR A 632 29.77 4.90 -20.30
C THR A 632 30.98 3.99 -20.23
N ILE A 633 31.77 3.95 -21.30
CA ILE A 633 32.96 3.12 -21.39
C ILE A 633 34.22 3.95 -21.64
N LEU A 634 35.36 3.45 -21.19
CA LEU A 634 36.69 3.88 -21.56
C LEU A 634 37.29 2.79 -22.46
N MET A 635 37.64 3.15 -23.70
CA MET A 635 38.26 2.27 -24.68
C MET A 635 39.43 2.99 -25.33
N ASN A 636 40.65 2.41 -25.26
CA ASN A 636 41.88 2.99 -25.82
C ASN A 636 42.12 4.46 -25.37
N ASN A 637 42.05 4.72 -24.06
CA ASN A 637 42.12 6.06 -23.47
C ASN A 637 41.07 7.05 -24.00
N THR A 638 40.02 6.56 -24.64
CA THR A 638 38.94 7.36 -25.18
C THR A 638 37.62 7.00 -24.52
N ILE A 639 36.91 7.99 -23.99
CA ILE A 639 35.61 7.74 -23.36
C ILE A 639 34.52 7.75 -24.43
N LYS A 640 33.65 6.75 -24.41
CA LYS A 640 32.52 6.57 -25.33
C LYS A 640 31.27 6.26 -24.52
N ILE A 641 30.13 6.81 -24.93
CA ILE A 641 28.82 6.42 -24.41
C ILE A 641 28.12 5.65 -25.52
N ILE A 642 27.72 4.42 -25.22
CA ILE A 642 27.10 3.54 -26.20
C ILE A 642 25.94 2.78 -25.55
N PRO A 643 24.91 2.38 -26.32
CA PRO A 643 23.95 1.38 -25.85
C PRO A 643 24.68 0.11 -25.37
N ILE A 644 24.17 -0.55 -24.33
CA ILE A 644 24.70 -1.81 -23.81
C ILE A 644 24.63 -2.90 -24.88
N GLU A 645 23.70 -2.77 -25.84
CA GLU A 645 23.68 -3.65 -27.01
C GLU A 645 24.82 -3.42 -28.01
N GLU A 646 25.42 -2.23 -28.05
CA GLU A 646 26.60 -1.96 -28.88
C GLU A 646 27.86 -2.60 -28.27
N LEU A 647 27.89 -2.83 -26.94
CA LEU A 647 29.00 -3.57 -26.34
C LEU A 647 29.18 -4.93 -27.01
N PHE A 648 28.10 -5.62 -27.39
CA PHE A 648 28.20 -6.90 -28.10
C PHE A 648 28.98 -6.82 -29.41
N LYS A 649 29.04 -5.64 -30.04
CA LYS A 649 29.75 -5.45 -31.31
C LYS A 649 31.22 -5.07 -31.10
N ILE A 650 31.59 -4.55 -29.93
CA ILE A 650 32.90 -3.93 -29.70
C ILE A 650 33.71 -4.52 -28.53
N ILE A 651 33.20 -5.54 -27.81
CA ILE A 651 33.90 -6.16 -26.67
C ILE A 651 35.35 -6.55 -27.04
N THR A 652 36.30 -5.91 -26.38
CA THR A 652 37.74 -6.21 -26.39
C THR A 652 38.27 -6.09 -24.96
N ASN A 653 39.44 -6.67 -24.65
CA ASN A 653 40.05 -6.60 -23.31
C ASN A 653 40.38 -5.17 -22.83
N ASN A 654 40.29 -4.17 -23.72
CA ASN A 654 40.65 -2.78 -23.45
C ASN A 654 39.44 -1.88 -23.10
N ILE A 655 38.28 -2.47 -22.80
CA ILE A 655 37.07 -1.72 -22.45
C ILE A 655 36.81 -1.76 -20.94
N GLN A 656 36.73 -0.58 -20.34
CA GLN A 656 36.28 -0.39 -18.96
C GLN A 656 34.93 0.33 -18.96
N ILE A 657 34.05 0.02 -18.01
CA ILE A 657 32.75 0.68 -17.79
C ILE A 657 32.82 1.54 -16.54
N TRP A 658 32.14 2.68 -16.57
CA TRP A 658 32.04 3.58 -15.43
C TRP A 658 31.14 2.99 -14.33
N THR A 659 31.64 2.97 -13.10
CA THR A 659 30.90 2.57 -11.88
C THR A 659 31.11 3.61 -10.78
N ASP A 660 30.49 3.42 -9.60
CA ASP A 660 30.70 4.27 -8.43
C ASP A 660 32.17 4.27 -7.93
N ASP A 661 32.97 3.27 -8.33
CA ASP A 661 34.39 3.13 -8.03
C ASP A 661 35.29 3.48 -9.25
N GLY A 662 34.77 4.25 -10.20
CA GLY A 662 35.48 4.69 -11.41
C GLY A 662 35.40 3.70 -12.58
N PHE A 663 36.31 3.81 -13.55
CA PHE A 663 36.36 2.89 -14.69
C PHE A 663 36.87 1.52 -14.26
N GLN A 664 36.05 0.49 -14.47
CA GLN A 664 36.33 -0.91 -14.14
C GLN A 664 36.24 -1.76 -15.40
N HIS A 665 37.10 -2.77 -15.56
CA HIS A 665 37.03 -3.63 -16.75
C HIS A 665 35.67 -4.32 -16.88
N ILE A 666 35.10 -4.26 -18.08
CA ILE A 666 33.90 -5.03 -18.42
C ILE A 666 34.33 -6.48 -18.47
N LYS A 667 33.78 -7.28 -17.56
CA LYS A 667 34.00 -8.72 -17.59
C LYS A 667 33.12 -9.37 -18.65
N HIS A 668 31.83 -9.05 -18.67
CA HIS A 668 30.81 -9.77 -19.44
C HIS A 668 29.57 -8.89 -19.80
N VAL A 669 28.79 -9.24 -20.84
CA VAL A 669 27.55 -8.53 -21.27
C VAL A 669 26.45 -9.51 -21.73
N TYR A 670 25.15 -9.29 -21.41
CA TYR A 670 24.04 -10.25 -21.61
C TYR A 670 22.79 -9.65 -22.23
N ARG A 671 22.14 -10.42 -23.13
CA ARG A 671 20.91 -10.02 -23.82
C ARG A 671 19.87 -11.14 -23.74
N HIS A 672 18.64 -10.79 -23.38
CA HIS A 672 17.47 -11.67 -23.41
C HIS A 672 16.23 -10.85 -23.80
N ARG A 673 15.19 -11.51 -24.32
CA ARG A 673 14.00 -10.84 -24.81
C ARG A 673 13.03 -10.53 -23.66
N VAL A 674 12.62 -9.27 -23.54
CA VAL A 674 11.60 -8.82 -22.57
C VAL A 674 10.54 -7.96 -23.23
N GLN A 675 9.37 -7.84 -22.62
CA GLN A 675 8.32 -6.89 -22.98
C GLN A 675 8.16 -5.88 -21.83
N LYS A 676 8.85 -4.74 -21.91
CA LYS A 676 8.87 -3.69 -20.88
C LYS A 676 8.80 -2.31 -21.53
N LYS A 677 8.34 -1.30 -20.78
CA LYS A 677 8.29 0.09 -21.28
C LYS A 677 9.68 0.74 -21.24
N ILE A 678 10.01 1.49 -22.30
CA ILE A 678 11.24 2.27 -22.41
C ILE A 678 10.91 3.75 -22.17
N TYR A 679 11.67 4.40 -21.30
CA TYR A 679 11.57 5.81 -20.93
C TYR A 679 12.72 6.55 -21.60
N SER A 680 12.41 7.68 -22.25
CA SER A 680 13.43 8.63 -22.69
C SER A 680 13.46 9.76 -21.67
N ILE A 681 14.57 9.91 -20.98
CA ILE A 681 14.78 10.93 -19.95
C ILE A 681 15.60 12.03 -20.58
N LEU A 682 15.03 13.23 -20.68
CA LEU A 682 15.73 14.40 -21.16
C LEU A 682 16.35 15.12 -19.96
N THR A 683 17.62 15.48 -20.06
CA THR A 683 18.32 16.37 -19.13
C THR A 683 18.82 17.60 -19.89
N ASP A 684 19.41 18.57 -19.19
CA ASP A 684 19.95 19.79 -19.80
C ASP A 684 21.17 19.57 -20.70
N THR A 685 21.85 18.42 -20.59
CA THR A 685 23.02 18.11 -21.42
C THR A 685 22.82 16.93 -22.40
N GLY A 686 21.63 16.32 -22.41
CA GLY A 686 21.11 15.40 -23.45
C GLY A 686 20.09 14.37 -22.90
N PHE A 687 19.90 13.18 -23.50
CA PHE A 687 18.91 12.19 -23.02
C PHE A 687 19.45 10.77 -22.75
N VAL A 688 18.74 10.00 -21.91
CA VAL A 688 18.95 8.57 -21.65
C VAL A 688 17.69 7.75 -21.89
N GLN A 689 17.81 6.66 -22.66
CA GLN A 689 16.74 5.67 -22.83
C GLN A 689 16.94 4.45 -21.94
N CYS A 690 15.97 4.12 -21.09
CA CYS A 690 16.08 2.98 -20.18
C CYS A 690 14.70 2.41 -19.81
N THR A 691 14.64 1.16 -19.34
CA THR A 691 13.36 0.57 -18.90
C THR A 691 12.84 1.15 -17.59
N GLU A 692 11.53 0.98 -17.35
CA GLU A 692 10.89 1.26 -16.04
C GLU A 692 11.66 0.71 -14.83
N ASP A 693 12.26 -0.47 -14.94
CA ASP A 693 12.96 -1.12 -13.84
C ASP A 693 14.42 -0.65 -13.66
N HIS A 694 14.92 0.23 -14.53
CA HIS A 694 16.31 0.68 -14.46
C HIS A 694 16.53 1.59 -13.25
N SER A 695 17.74 1.63 -12.71
CA SER A 695 18.06 2.43 -11.52
C SER A 695 18.99 3.57 -11.92
N LEU A 696 18.50 4.79 -11.83
CA LEU A 696 19.28 6.01 -12.01
C LEU A 696 19.81 6.48 -10.65
N ILE A 697 20.83 7.33 -10.67
CA ILE A 697 21.39 7.92 -9.45
C ILE A 697 21.11 9.43 -9.46
N ILE A 698 20.38 9.88 -8.44
CA ILE A 698 20.08 11.29 -8.18
C ILE A 698 20.52 11.58 -6.75
N ASN A 699 21.46 12.51 -6.55
CA ASN A 699 21.98 12.84 -5.21
C ASN A 699 22.45 11.61 -4.40
N LYS A 700 23.10 10.64 -5.06
CA LYS A 700 23.55 9.34 -4.49
C LYS A 700 22.40 8.43 -4.01
N LYS A 701 21.18 8.66 -4.48
CA LYS A 701 20.01 7.79 -4.24
C LYS A 701 19.55 7.17 -5.54
N GLU A 702 19.11 5.93 -5.43
CA GLU A 702 18.56 5.14 -6.51
C GLU A 702 17.15 5.64 -6.85
N THR A 703 16.89 5.98 -8.12
CA THR A 703 15.60 6.50 -8.60
C THR A 703 15.22 5.82 -9.90
N LYS A 704 13.96 5.42 -10.07
CA LYS A 704 13.51 4.77 -11.30
C LYS A 704 13.21 5.80 -12.40
N PRO A 705 13.39 5.46 -13.69
CA PRO A 705 12.98 6.31 -14.81
C PRO A 705 11.52 6.76 -14.77
N ALA A 706 10.63 5.90 -14.27
CA ALA A 706 9.22 6.22 -14.08
C ALA A 706 8.95 7.18 -12.89
N GLU A 707 9.96 7.52 -12.10
CA GLU A 707 9.88 8.40 -10.92
C GLU A 707 10.37 9.83 -11.21
N LEU A 708 10.93 10.09 -12.39
CA LEU A 708 11.50 11.38 -12.75
C LEU A 708 10.44 12.41 -13.14
N GLY A 709 10.55 13.62 -12.58
CA GLY A 709 9.86 14.83 -13.01
C GLY A 709 10.76 15.74 -13.86
N CYS A 710 10.14 16.62 -14.66
CA CYS A 710 10.87 17.66 -15.38
C CYS A 710 11.50 18.65 -14.36
N GLY A 711 12.82 18.80 -14.39
CA GLY A 711 13.58 19.62 -13.44
C GLY A 711 14.34 18.83 -12.36
N ASP A 712 14.17 17.51 -12.27
CA ASP A 712 14.99 16.67 -11.39
C ASP A 712 16.45 16.65 -11.87
N MET A 713 17.38 17.02 -10.98
CA MET A 713 18.81 17.01 -11.29
C MET A 713 19.37 15.59 -11.19
N VAL A 714 19.33 14.86 -12.31
CA VAL A 714 20.02 13.57 -12.44
C VAL A 714 21.53 13.81 -12.29
N ASN A 715 22.23 12.96 -11.52
CA ASN A 715 23.67 13.11 -11.38
C ASN A 715 24.33 12.79 -12.72
N GLN A 716 24.72 13.84 -13.44
CA GLN A 716 25.50 13.71 -14.66
C GLN A 716 26.96 13.42 -14.34
N LEU A 717 27.61 12.66 -15.21
CA LEU A 717 29.05 12.59 -15.26
C LEU A 717 29.60 14.01 -15.40
N PRO A 718 30.59 14.45 -14.59
CA PRO A 718 31.19 15.76 -14.75
C PRO A 718 32.09 15.75 -15.99
N ILE A 719 31.49 15.84 -17.18
CA ILE A 719 32.18 15.73 -18.47
C ILE A 719 33.33 16.74 -18.55
N HIS A 720 33.19 17.92 -17.95
CA HIS A 720 34.26 18.93 -17.87
C HIS A 720 35.56 18.45 -17.18
N LYS A 721 35.52 17.37 -16.39
CA LYS A 721 36.71 16.73 -15.77
C LYS A 721 37.27 15.58 -16.62
N ILE A 722 36.58 15.23 -17.70
CA ILE A 722 36.79 14.02 -18.51
C ILE A 722 37.31 14.38 -19.93
N LEU A 723 37.40 15.67 -20.28
CA LEU A 723 37.71 16.19 -21.63
C LEU A 723 39.18 16.11 -22.06
N HIS A 724 39.83 14.96 -21.94
CA HIS A 724 40.95 14.63 -22.82
C HIS A 724 40.65 13.28 -23.48
N ASN A 725 40.45 13.30 -24.81
CA ASN A 725 40.10 12.17 -25.68
C ASN A 725 38.70 11.57 -25.43
N THR A 726 37.65 12.18 -25.97
CA THR A 726 36.29 11.61 -25.99
C THR A 726 35.80 11.56 -27.44
N GLU A 727 35.38 10.39 -27.92
CA GLU A 727 34.78 10.20 -29.25
C GLU A 727 33.28 9.95 -29.09
N ILE A 728 32.46 10.82 -29.68
CA ILE A 728 30.99 10.77 -29.63
C ILE A 728 30.50 10.47 -31.07
N PRO A 729 29.79 9.36 -31.33
CA PRO A 729 29.26 9.05 -32.67
C PRO A 729 28.22 10.10 -33.14
N GLU A 730 28.18 10.41 -34.44
CA GLU A 730 27.20 11.36 -35.02
C GLU A 730 25.73 10.91 -34.86
N GLU A 731 25.48 9.59 -34.79
CA GLU A 731 24.14 9.02 -34.55
C GLU A 731 23.81 8.90 -33.06
N ALA A 732 24.76 9.19 -32.17
CA ALA A 732 24.53 9.38 -30.74
C ALA A 732 23.97 10.80 -30.51
N ALA A 733 22.90 11.10 -31.22
CA ALA A 733 22.21 12.36 -31.14
C ALA A 733 21.58 12.46 -29.74
N TYR A 734 22.21 13.29 -28.91
CA TYR A 734 21.74 13.89 -27.66
C TYR A 734 21.77 12.98 -26.42
N TRP A 735 22.89 12.95 -25.70
CA TRP A 735 23.11 12.14 -24.49
C TRP A 735 23.13 12.91 -23.20
N CYS A 736 22.45 12.37 -22.17
CA CYS A 736 22.84 12.45 -20.76
C CYS A 736 22.21 11.37 -19.92
#